data_AF-A0A8J8MGY4-F1
#
_entry.id   AF-A0A8J8MGY4-F1
#
_cell.length_a   1.000
_cell.length_b   1.000
_cell.length_c   1.000
_cell.angle_alpha   90.00
_cell.angle_beta   90.00
_cell.angle_gamma   90.00
#
_symmetry.space_group_name_H-M   'P 1'
#
loop_
_entity.id
_entity.type
_entity.pdbx_description
1 polymer ?
#
loop_
_entity_poly.entity_id
_entity_poly.type
_entity_poly.pdbx_seq_one_letter_code
_entity_poly.pdbx_strand_id
1 'polypeptide(L)'
;MKKLVTYICVLTLMLSSIAVNAATDPGILKEQVQNVYVAKSGAKAIIENLKFSDVTPNSWAVEPIMRFGALEVIKGYNERGRKAYRPKANITNEESLAVLLRVLGMEAEAQQAGYQLLTDNPDLPDHVLTLWTKGYLQLATNMGLITQDDLDDALMEEQDELLPEENFIRRGPITREQLAVWLVKAMNNKDPNTIAPLYEQQEVFNYGDWERIDSENIPYVEAAIQKKILVGSHGQFNPKGYVTREQMAQVLKNMDTMVYDTLNVRLEGGMVAYVEDSNVMGATSSKAKRRIFMRDESGNVNEVAFEYEKNANDQVFTKDVPVLIDGTVGGLLSLREGEYIEYLVEKTTNEMVYAYGKGLSTPYLLEGALQPLTDIENSRITIKNASNVAFTYPIKASLYNKTTQKLWMNDMEVAIEHAPISKQVALTIENNLVTKISTVKGETLFTEISGIVKENEPLFGYITIITWDGRELTKHYKSSISVEKQQYYDTEDEIGYMDEMFPDFRFDPRDSDVNDIEAGDMVFMRLTPDGSGIVSISAKTNYIVKYGTIKYMVHNGTEGIRLNVAFDDLSTSVFDVPANIPVKKAGKNLTQGDLREGQVIKMLINQAVFEPGTMTELVKEIQIDEYGNTITNVYKGKLGNLNEAGRSLTLQNTYTLTKAGWRNYEKAKVLDISNKYITYFLDGKQISLDYAMNYLKLQDIDVYVAMEQYYDDEKIIKVNFGTGRDQILSEDNVTYSNGFNAFRMLSSTQNIRTNPGTIVVKNGKLLESNNIVAPDYAQVVLNGAYSAAVVNITPEPSHAGLSIFRGRVKDINQHVNMTVQSFALLGGMNWIYSPIPRVFNTDYDTVIMDSNGLVPHEDFIDYTDKTKVNKVYTIIADGTKAKYIVENPYSKEGVKGEIYEIGTDHINIKDTIVYHVANNQWQDLSYTNSYAKINLKNNSIIVKNNQVITPDQLETGDVIRVLTTEYLISKLASTGARDVDGYIILVER
;
A
#
# COMPACT_ATOMS: atom_id res chain seq x y z
N MET A 1 -19.00 -43.99 44.88
CA MET A 1 -18.86 -43.74 43.42
C MET A 1 -19.12 -42.29 43.01
N LYS A 2 -20.18 -41.61 43.49
CA LYS A 2 -20.55 -40.24 43.03
C LYS A 2 -19.57 -39.11 43.37
N LYS A 3 -18.93 -39.11 44.55
CA LYS A 3 -17.82 -38.18 44.87
C LYS A 3 -16.56 -38.49 44.03
N LEU A 4 -16.35 -39.77 43.69
CA LEU A 4 -15.19 -40.23 42.93
C LEU A 4 -15.17 -39.63 41.52
N VAL A 5 -16.32 -39.49 40.85
CA VAL A 5 -16.39 -38.90 39.49
C VAL A 5 -16.05 -37.41 39.50
N THR A 6 -16.53 -36.64 40.49
CA THR A 6 -16.15 -35.22 40.65
C THR A 6 -14.66 -35.08 41.00
N TYR A 7 -14.12 -35.93 41.87
CA TYR A 7 -12.68 -35.98 42.15
C TYR A 7 -11.87 -36.39 40.92
N ILE A 8 -12.32 -37.34 40.11
CA ILE A 8 -11.64 -37.78 38.89
C ILE A 8 -11.63 -36.67 37.83
N CYS A 9 -12.74 -35.97 37.58
CA CYS A 9 -12.77 -34.84 36.64
C CYS A 9 -11.81 -33.70 37.05
N VAL A 10 -11.71 -33.44 38.35
CA VAL A 10 -10.82 -32.41 38.91
C VAL A 10 -9.37 -32.89 38.89
N LEU A 11 -9.13 -34.18 39.17
CA LEU A 11 -7.81 -34.80 39.04
C LEU A 11 -7.35 -34.80 37.57
N THR A 12 -8.23 -35.03 36.60
CA THR A 12 -7.90 -34.97 35.17
C THR A 12 -7.64 -33.55 34.67
N LEU A 13 -8.32 -32.53 35.22
CA LEU A 13 -7.98 -31.12 34.97
C LEU A 13 -6.61 -30.77 35.57
N MET A 14 -6.30 -31.25 36.78
CA MET A 14 -4.98 -31.04 37.40
C MET A 14 -3.84 -31.88 36.82
N LEU A 15 -4.14 -33.01 36.14
CA LEU A 15 -3.14 -33.89 35.50
C LEU A 15 -2.89 -33.55 34.02
N SER A 16 -3.76 -32.77 33.37
CA SER A 16 -3.58 -32.34 31.98
C SER A 16 -2.73 -31.07 31.84
N SER A 17 -2.34 -30.45 32.94
CA SER A 17 -1.39 -29.33 33.02
C SER A 17 0.08 -29.79 33.15
N ILE A 18 0.42 -30.99 32.66
CA ILE A 18 1.83 -31.38 32.54
C ILE A 18 2.45 -30.51 31.46
N ALA A 19 3.19 -29.49 31.91
CA ALA A 19 4.08 -28.69 31.09
C ALA A 19 5.16 -29.60 30.49
N VAL A 20 4.85 -30.22 29.35
CA VAL A 20 5.86 -30.51 28.34
C VAL A 20 6.40 -29.14 27.90
N ASN A 21 7.69 -29.03 27.55
CA ASN A 21 8.38 -27.79 27.17
C ASN A 21 7.81 -27.10 25.90
N ALA A 22 6.49 -26.92 25.80
CA ALA A 22 5.80 -26.18 24.76
C ALA A 22 5.81 -24.69 25.12
N ALA A 23 5.92 -23.84 24.10
CA ALA A 23 5.92 -22.39 24.26
C ALA A 23 4.55 -21.93 24.77
N THR A 24 4.49 -21.48 26.02
CA THR A 24 3.29 -20.90 26.60
C THR A 24 3.31 -19.38 26.34
N ASP A 25 2.16 -18.78 26.01
CA ASP A 25 2.02 -17.33 25.82
C ASP A 25 1.11 -16.70 26.88
N PRO A 26 1.56 -16.48 28.13
CA PRO A 26 0.76 -15.83 29.15
C PRO A 26 0.36 -14.38 28.81
N GLY A 27 1.05 -13.74 27.86
CA GLY A 27 0.77 -12.38 27.41
C GLY A 27 -0.60 -12.26 26.73
N ILE A 28 -1.10 -13.36 26.15
CA ILE A 28 -2.37 -13.41 25.44
C ILE A 28 -3.56 -13.00 26.31
N LEU A 29 -3.48 -13.20 27.64
CA LEU A 29 -4.53 -12.82 28.60
C LEU A 29 -4.74 -11.30 28.71
N LYS A 30 -3.79 -10.49 28.22
CA LYS A 30 -3.86 -9.03 28.22
C LYS A 30 -4.38 -8.46 26.89
N GLU A 31 -4.52 -9.31 25.88
CA GLU A 31 -4.95 -8.93 24.54
C GLU A 31 -6.48 -9.03 24.41
N GLN A 32 -7.05 -8.29 23.46
CA GLN A 32 -8.49 -8.35 23.19
C GLN A 32 -8.84 -9.66 22.47
N VAL A 33 -9.78 -10.42 23.02
CA VAL A 33 -10.35 -11.59 22.35
C VAL A 33 -11.25 -11.12 21.21
N GLN A 34 -10.92 -11.51 19.97
CA GLN A 34 -11.68 -11.18 18.77
C GLN A 34 -12.95 -12.02 18.67
N ASN A 35 -12.81 -13.36 18.80
CA ASN A 35 -13.95 -14.28 18.72
C ASN A 35 -14.02 -15.17 19.96
N VAL A 36 -15.25 -15.38 20.45
CA VAL A 36 -15.56 -16.36 21.50
C VAL A 36 -16.47 -17.41 20.89
N TYR A 37 -15.95 -18.61 20.71
CA TYR A 37 -16.69 -19.74 20.17
C TYR A 37 -17.43 -20.51 21.27
N VAL A 38 -18.57 -21.07 20.89
CA VAL A 38 -19.47 -21.80 21.80
C VAL A 38 -19.25 -23.30 21.65
N ALA A 39 -19.04 -24.00 22.76
CA ALA A 39 -18.98 -25.46 22.78
C ALA A 39 -20.40 -26.07 22.88
N LYS A 40 -20.63 -27.24 22.26
CA LYS A 40 -21.97 -27.86 22.14
C LYS A 40 -22.34 -28.66 23.39
N SER A 41 -23.58 -28.50 23.88
CA SER A 41 -24.09 -29.18 25.09
C SER A 41 -24.31 -30.70 24.93
N GLY A 42 -24.34 -31.18 23.67
CA GLY A 42 -24.46 -32.60 23.30
C GLY A 42 -23.17 -33.26 22.81
N ALA A 43 -22.04 -32.54 22.80
CA ALA A 43 -20.79 -33.01 22.21
C ALA A 43 -20.28 -34.35 22.78
N LYS A 44 -20.55 -34.65 24.05
CA LYS A 44 -20.19 -35.92 24.67
C LYS A 44 -20.77 -37.13 23.91
N ALA A 45 -22.03 -37.06 23.47
CA ALA A 45 -22.64 -38.15 22.71
C ALA A 45 -21.99 -38.31 21.34
N ILE A 46 -21.63 -37.20 20.69
CA ILE A 46 -20.92 -37.18 19.41
C ILE A 46 -19.53 -37.82 19.58
N ILE A 47 -18.76 -37.40 20.58
CA ILE A 47 -17.44 -37.96 20.92
C ILE A 47 -17.52 -39.48 21.13
N GLU A 48 -18.49 -39.97 21.91
CA GLU A 48 -18.67 -41.42 22.09
C GLU A 48 -19.09 -42.14 20.81
N ASN A 49 -19.88 -41.52 19.94
CA ASN A 49 -20.27 -42.08 18.65
C ASN A 49 -19.10 -42.14 17.65
N LEU A 50 -18.06 -41.31 17.83
CA LEU A 50 -16.86 -41.27 17.00
C LEU A 50 -15.78 -42.30 17.39
N LYS A 51 -15.93 -42.99 18.53
CA LYS A 51 -14.97 -44.00 18.99
C LYS A 51 -15.13 -45.33 18.24
N PHE A 52 -14.83 -45.32 16.95
CA PHE A 52 -14.88 -46.51 16.10
C PHE A 52 -13.75 -47.48 16.45
N SER A 53 -14.11 -48.73 16.73
CA SER A 53 -13.16 -49.77 17.16
C SER A 53 -12.27 -50.33 16.05
N ASP A 54 -12.61 -50.05 14.79
CA ASP A 54 -11.99 -50.57 13.57
C ASP A 54 -11.33 -49.47 12.71
N VAL A 55 -11.26 -48.23 13.22
CA VAL A 55 -10.50 -47.13 12.60
C VAL A 55 -9.18 -46.98 13.35
N THR A 56 -8.07 -47.29 12.67
CA THR A 56 -6.74 -47.20 13.26
C THR A 56 -6.27 -45.74 13.37
N PRO A 57 -5.67 -45.31 14.51
CA PRO A 57 -5.22 -43.92 14.72
C PRO A 57 -4.25 -43.38 13.66
N ASN A 58 -3.41 -44.24 13.07
CA ASN A 58 -2.43 -43.85 12.05
C ASN A 58 -2.96 -43.97 10.61
N SER A 59 -4.25 -44.27 10.43
CA SER A 59 -4.84 -44.37 9.10
C SER A 59 -4.97 -42.99 8.46
N TRP A 60 -4.65 -42.87 7.17
CA TRP A 60 -4.87 -41.65 6.40
C TRP A 60 -6.34 -41.19 6.41
N ALA A 61 -7.27 -42.13 6.61
CA ALA A 61 -8.70 -41.86 6.62
C ALA A 61 -9.26 -41.46 7.99
N VAL A 62 -8.47 -41.55 9.08
CA VAL A 62 -8.98 -41.27 10.44
C VAL A 62 -9.54 -39.85 10.53
N GLU A 63 -8.82 -38.86 10.03
CA GLU A 63 -9.19 -37.46 10.12
C GLU A 63 -10.46 -37.14 9.30
N PRO A 64 -10.55 -37.52 8.01
CA PRO A 64 -11.80 -37.36 7.25
C PRO A 64 -13.00 -38.03 7.93
N ILE A 65 -12.84 -39.27 8.42
CA ILE A 65 -13.93 -40.01 9.08
C ILE A 65 -14.42 -39.28 10.33
N MET A 66 -13.50 -38.79 11.17
CA MET A 66 -13.86 -38.11 12.40
C MET A 66 -14.43 -36.71 12.14
N ARG A 67 -13.89 -35.96 11.18
CA ARG A 67 -14.39 -34.64 10.77
C ARG A 67 -15.85 -34.73 10.33
N PHE A 68 -16.15 -35.58 9.35
CA PHE A 68 -17.51 -35.72 8.84
C PHE A 68 -18.43 -36.52 9.77
N GLY A 69 -17.88 -37.30 10.69
CA GLY A 69 -18.65 -37.88 11.79
C GLY A 69 -19.05 -36.83 12.84
N ALA A 70 -18.17 -35.87 13.15
CA ALA A 70 -18.48 -34.77 14.07
C ALA A 70 -19.52 -33.81 13.49
N LEU A 71 -19.50 -33.62 12.17
CA LEU A 71 -20.55 -32.92 11.41
C LEU A 71 -21.83 -33.78 11.22
N GLU A 72 -21.87 -34.99 11.77
CA GLU A 72 -23.01 -35.93 11.71
C GLU A 72 -23.40 -36.38 10.29
N VAL A 73 -22.56 -36.09 9.28
CA VAL A 73 -22.72 -36.52 7.88
C VAL A 73 -22.44 -38.01 7.73
N ILE A 74 -21.34 -38.46 8.35
CA ILE A 74 -20.90 -39.85 8.33
C ILE A 74 -21.30 -40.55 9.64
N LYS A 75 -21.89 -41.74 9.53
CA LYS A 75 -22.34 -42.55 10.67
C LYS A 75 -21.79 -43.97 10.57
N GLY A 76 -21.44 -44.56 11.71
CA GLY A 76 -21.02 -45.96 11.83
C GLY A 76 -22.14 -46.85 12.38
N TYR A 77 -21.85 -48.15 12.47
CA TYR A 77 -22.76 -49.18 12.96
C TYR A 77 -22.49 -49.51 14.43
N ASN A 78 -23.49 -50.11 15.07
CA ASN A 78 -23.31 -50.74 16.36
C ASN A 78 -23.22 -52.26 16.16
N GLU A 79 -22.04 -52.82 16.35
CA GLU A 79 -21.76 -54.24 16.21
C GLU A 79 -21.45 -54.83 17.57
N ARG A 80 -22.35 -55.68 18.08
CA ARG A 80 -22.17 -56.39 19.35
C ARG A 80 -21.83 -55.45 20.52
N GLY A 81 -22.42 -54.26 20.53
CA GLY A 81 -22.21 -53.24 21.58
C GLY A 81 -20.96 -52.37 21.38
N ARG A 82 -20.26 -52.48 20.25
CA ARG A 82 -19.13 -51.62 19.88
C ARG A 82 -19.44 -50.83 18.62
N LYS A 83 -18.96 -49.58 18.55
CA LYS A 83 -19.08 -48.77 17.34
C LYS A 83 -18.05 -49.23 16.31
N ALA A 84 -18.49 -49.44 15.08
CA ALA A 84 -17.64 -49.82 13.95
C ALA A 84 -17.96 -48.95 12.73
N TYR A 85 -16.96 -48.50 11.99
CA TYR A 85 -17.14 -47.68 10.80
C TYR A 85 -17.09 -48.48 9.50
N ARG A 86 -16.38 -49.61 9.48
CA ARG A 86 -16.06 -50.44 8.31
C ARG A 86 -15.33 -49.68 7.20
N PRO A 87 -14.14 -49.09 7.47
CA PRO A 87 -13.46 -48.20 6.52
C PRO A 87 -13.18 -48.85 5.16
N LYS A 88 -12.79 -50.14 5.15
CA LYS A 88 -12.46 -50.90 3.93
C LYS A 88 -13.66 -51.51 3.21
N ALA A 89 -14.86 -51.45 3.79
CA ALA A 89 -16.06 -51.97 3.12
C ALA A 89 -16.48 -51.02 1.99
N ASN A 90 -17.03 -51.57 0.91
CA ASN A 90 -17.65 -50.77 -0.13
C ASN A 90 -18.86 -50.03 0.45
N ILE A 91 -18.99 -48.74 0.12
CA ILE A 91 -20.18 -47.97 0.47
C ILE A 91 -21.31 -48.35 -0.49
N THR A 92 -22.50 -48.57 0.04
CA THR A 92 -23.65 -48.93 -0.78
C THR A 92 -24.27 -47.71 -1.46
N ASN A 93 -25.08 -47.95 -2.49
CA ASN A 93 -25.85 -46.91 -3.17
C ASN A 93 -26.73 -46.11 -2.18
N GLU A 94 -27.50 -46.79 -1.32
CA GLU A 94 -28.34 -46.12 -0.31
C GLU A 94 -27.52 -45.30 0.71
N GLU A 95 -26.35 -45.79 1.12
CA GLU A 95 -25.48 -45.09 2.06
C GLU A 95 -24.84 -43.85 1.45
N SER A 96 -24.41 -43.93 0.19
CA SER A 96 -23.81 -42.81 -0.52
C SER A 96 -24.81 -41.67 -0.75
N LEU A 97 -26.06 -41.99 -1.15
CA LEU A 97 -27.14 -41.01 -1.27
C LEU A 97 -27.47 -40.37 0.08
N ALA A 98 -27.56 -41.17 1.15
CA ALA A 98 -27.77 -40.64 2.49
C ALA A 98 -26.65 -39.68 2.92
N VAL A 99 -25.38 -39.99 2.61
CA VAL A 99 -24.25 -39.09 2.90
C VAL A 99 -24.38 -37.77 2.13
N LEU A 100 -24.66 -37.81 0.82
CA LEU A 100 -24.83 -36.60 0.01
C LEU A 100 -26.00 -35.74 0.50
N LEU A 101 -27.14 -36.34 0.85
CA LEU A 101 -28.30 -35.61 1.37
C LEU A 101 -28.03 -34.99 2.74
N ARG A 102 -27.22 -35.63 3.60
CA ARG A 102 -26.79 -35.02 4.87
C ARG A 102 -25.86 -33.83 4.65
N VAL A 103 -24.97 -33.89 3.67
CA VAL A 103 -24.13 -32.73 3.27
C VAL A 103 -25.02 -31.53 2.91
N LEU A 104 -26.14 -31.77 2.22
CA LEU A 104 -27.10 -30.72 1.83
C LEU A 104 -27.97 -30.20 2.99
N GLY A 105 -27.83 -30.79 4.18
CA GLY A 105 -28.61 -30.47 5.37
C GLY A 105 -30.02 -31.07 5.38
N MET A 106 -30.31 -32.07 4.54
CA MET A 106 -31.67 -32.57 4.29
C MET A 106 -32.07 -33.80 5.13
N GLU A 107 -31.39 -34.05 6.26
CA GLU A 107 -31.67 -35.24 7.09
C GLU A 107 -33.08 -35.21 7.70
N ALA A 108 -33.56 -34.04 8.13
CA ALA A 108 -34.89 -33.92 8.72
C ALA A 108 -36.00 -34.16 7.68
N GLU A 109 -35.84 -33.59 6.49
CA GLU A 109 -36.71 -33.76 5.34
C GLU A 109 -36.72 -35.23 4.89
N ALA A 110 -35.57 -35.91 4.90
CA ALA A 110 -35.48 -37.32 4.56
C ALA A 110 -36.29 -38.18 5.55
N GLN A 111 -36.19 -37.88 6.85
CA GLN A 111 -36.97 -38.59 7.88
C GLN A 111 -38.48 -38.37 7.69
N GLN A 112 -38.90 -37.13 7.40
CA GLN A 112 -40.29 -36.81 7.10
C GLN A 112 -40.82 -37.53 5.86
N ALA A 113 -40.02 -37.56 4.78
CA ALA A 113 -40.35 -38.31 3.57
C ALA A 113 -40.51 -39.82 3.86
N GLY A 114 -39.66 -40.38 4.73
CA GLY A 114 -39.81 -41.75 5.22
C GLY A 114 -41.17 -41.97 5.89
N TYR A 115 -41.57 -41.13 6.85
CA TYR A 115 -42.88 -41.26 7.50
C TYR A 115 -44.06 -41.12 6.53
N GLN A 116 -43.94 -40.24 5.54
CA GLN A 116 -44.95 -40.10 4.50
C GLN A 116 -45.06 -41.38 3.67
N LEU A 117 -43.94 -41.97 3.26
CA LEU A 117 -43.93 -43.25 2.52
C LEU A 117 -44.60 -44.39 3.30
N LEU A 118 -44.38 -44.50 4.62
CA LEU A 118 -45.06 -45.48 5.45
C LEU A 118 -46.58 -45.24 5.52
N THR A 119 -46.98 -43.96 5.53
CA THR A 119 -48.40 -43.59 5.52
C THR A 119 -49.06 -44.02 4.20
N ASP A 120 -48.36 -43.81 3.09
CA ASP A 120 -48.85 -44.14 1.75
C ASP A 120 -48.77 -45.65 1.45
N ASN A 121 -47.86 -46.37 2.12
CA ASN A 121 -47.65 -47.81 1.97
C ASN A 121 -47.53 -48.50 3.35
N PRO A 122 -48.67 -48.80 4.01
CA PRO A 122 -48.68 -49.33 5.38
C PRO A 122 -48.01 -50.71 5.55
N ASP A 123 -47.83 -51.45 4.46
CA ASP A 123 -47.22 -52.79 4.44
C ASP A 123 -45.68 -52.73 4.47
N LEU A 124 -45.05 -51.54 4.40
CA LEU A 124 -43.61 -51.41 4.53
C LEU A 124 -43.15 -51.73 5.98
N PRO A 125 -42.02 -52.44 6.17
CA PRO A 125 -41.56 -52.80 7.50
C PRO A 125 -41.25 -51.58 8.38
N ASP A 126 -41.84 -51.56 9.59
CA ASP A 126 -41.80 -50.48 10.59
C ASP A 126 -40.46 -50.38 11.37
N HIS A 127 -39.35 -50.78 10.76
CA HIS A 127 -38.05 -50.58 11.38
C HIS A 127 -37.51 -49.19 11.06
N VAL A 128 -37.36 -48.35 12.09
CA VAL A 128 -37.01 -46.92 11.98
C VAL A 128 -35.81 -46.63 11.06
N LEU A 129 -34.75 -47.45 11.08
CA LEU A 129 -33.58 -47.25 10.22
C LEU A 129 -33.86 -47.58 8.75
N THR A 130 -34.69 -48.59 8.49
CA THR A 130 -35.12 -48.96 7.14
C THR A 130 -36.02 -47.87 6.58
N LEU A 131 -36.90 -47.31 7.42
CA LEU A 131 -37.79 -46.23 7.04
C LEU A 131 -37.05 -44.94 6.66
N TRP A 132 -36.06 -44.55 7.48
CA TRP A 132 -35.24 -43.38 7.18
C TRP A 132 -34.45 -43.54 5.88
N THR A 133 -33.94 -44.75 5.62
CA THR A 133 -33.24 -45.08 4.37
C THR A 133 -34.14 -44.89 3.14
N LYS A 134 -35.40 -45.35 3.21
CA LYS A 134 -36.39 -45.14 2.15
C LYS A 134 -36.73 -43.66 1.93
N GLY A 135 -36.78 -42.88 3.01
CA GLY A 135 -36.93 -41.42 2.93
C GLY A 135 -35.80 -40.72 2.18
N TYR A 136 -34.55 -41.14 2.39
CA TYR A 136 -33.41 -40.63 1.60
C TYR A 136 -33.55 -40.96 0.11
N LEU A 137 -33.98 -42.18 -0.22
CA LEU A 137 -34.18 -42.61 -1.61
C LEU A 137 -35.27 -41.77 -2.30
N GLN A 138 -36.41 -41.54 -1.64
CA GLN A 138 -37.47 -40.68 -2.17
C GLN A 138 -37.01 -39.24 -2.42
N LEU A 139 -36.22 -38.67 -1.52
CA LEU A 139 -35.64 -37.34 -1.77
C LEU A 139 -34.64 -37.36 -2.92
N ALA A 140 -33.80 -38.40 -3.02
CA ALA A 140 -32.88 -38.57 -4.13
C ALA A 140 -33.62 -38.62 -5.49
N THR A 141 -34.78 -39.28 -5.55
CA THR A 141 -35.66 -39.28 -6.73
C THR A 141 -36.22 -37.89 -7.02
N ASN A 142 -36.74 -37.19 -6.01
CA ASN A 142 -37.27 -35.82 -6.18
C ASN A 142 -36.22 -34.83 -6.70
N MET A 143 -34.94 -35.09 -6.40
CA MET A 143 -33.80 -34.27 -6.82
C MET A 143 -33.20 -34.73 -8.16
N GLY A 144 -33.71 -35.80 -8.77
CA GLY A 144 -33.21 -36.36 -10.02
C GLY A 144 -31.84 -37.03 -9.91
N LEU A 145 -31.44 -37.45 -8.70
CA LEU A 145 -30.23 -38.23 -8.47
C LEU A 145 -30.42 -39.67 -8.94
N ILE A 146 -31.59 -40.24 -8.65
CA ILE A 146 -32.07 -41.53 -9.14
C ILE A 146 -33.41 -41.35 -9.85
N THR A 147 -33.81 -42.32 -10.67
CA THR A 147 -35.09 -42.33 -11.38
C THR A 147 -36.23 -42.85 -10.48
N GLN A 148 -37.46 -42.78 -10.99
CA GLN A 148 -38.60 -43.42 -10.31
C GLN A 148 -38.50 -44.95 -10.37
N ASP A 149 -38.04 -45.52 -11.49
CA ASP A 149 -37.83 -46.97 -11.62
C ASP A 149 -36.76 -47.45 -10.61
N ASP A 150 -35.68 -46.68 -10.44
CA ASP A 150 -34.65 -46.96 -9.42
C ASP A 150 -35.23 -46.94 -8.00
N LEU A 151 -36.18 -46.04 -7.72
CA LEU A 151 -36.85 -45.98 -6.43
C LEU A 151 -37.75 -47.20 -6.20
N ASP A 152 -38.50 -47.60 -7.22
CA ASP A 152 -39.39 -48.76 -7.15
C ASP A 152 -38.58 -50.04 -6.88
N ASP A 153 -37.46 -50.24 -7.60
CA ASP A 153 -36.47 -51.29 -7.34
C ASP A 153 -35.90 -51.19 -5.91
N ALA A 154 -35.54 -49.98 -5.48
CA ALA A 154 -35.01 -49.72 -4.14
C ALA A 154 -36.05 -49.86 -3.02
N LEU A 155 -37.35 -49.98 -3.29
CA LEU A 155 -38.37 -50.22 -2.27
C LEU A 155 -38.64 -51.70 -2.02
N MET A 156 -38.24 -52.59 -2.96
CA MET A 156 -38.33 -54.04 -2.79
C MET A 156 -37.43 -54.53 -1.65
N GLU A 157 -37.94 -55.39 -0.76
CA GLU A 157 -37.16 -55.87 0.40
C GLU A 157 -36.13 -56.95 0.04
N GLU A 158 -36.48 -57.83 -0.89
CA GLU A 158 -35.66 -58.95 -1.36
C GLU A 158 -34.66 -58.49 -2.44
N GLN A 159 -33.76 -57.57 -2.06
CA GLN A 159 -32.76 -56.98 -2.95
C GLN A 159 -31.83 -58.00 -3.64
N ASP A 160 -31.69 -59.21 -3.07
CA ASP A 160 -30.86 -60.29 -3.62
C ASP A 160 -31.54 -61.00 -4.81
N GLU A 161 -32.84 -60.79 -5.03
CA GLU A 161 -33.59 -61.37 -6.18
C GLU A 161 -33.55 -60.50 -7.44
N LEU A 162 -33.16 -59.23 -7.30
CA LEU A 162 -33.02 -58.28 -8.41
C LEU A 162 -31.75 -58.59 -9.22
N LEU A 163 -31.81 -58.36 -10.54
CA LEU A 163 -30.68 -58.57 -11.44
C LEU A 163 -29.82 -57.30 -11.49
N PRO A 164 -28.55 -57.30 -11.03
CA PRO A 164 -27.73 -56.09 -10.99
C PRO A 164 -27.42 -55.45 -12.35
N GLU A 165 -27.63 -56.19 -13.45
CA GLU A 165 -27.46 -55.71 -14.83
C GLU A 165 -28.71 -54.98 -15.35
N GLU A 166 -29.88 -55.18 -14.72
CA GLU A 166 -31.18 -54.65 -15.15
C GLU A 166 -31.82 -53.72 -14.11
N ASN A 167 -31.47 -53.88 -12.83
CA ASN A 167 -32.14 -53.23 -11.71
C ASN A 167 -31.20 -52.41 -10.84
N PHE A 168 -31.77 -51.38 -10.18
CA PHE A 168 -31.06 -50.61 -9.18
C PHE A 168 -30.98 -51.36 -7.83
N ILE A 169 -29.79 -51.81 -7.47
CA ILE A 169 -29.56 -52.52 -6.20
C ILE A 169 -29.14 -51.52 -5.12
N ARG A 170 -30.05 -51.17 -4.20
CA ARG A 170 -29.79 -50.15 -3.16
C ARG A 170 -28.69 -50.55 -2.19
N ARG A 171 -28.58 -51.85 -1.89
CA ARG A 171 -27.53 -52.45 -1.03
C ARG A 171 -26.26 -52.80 -1.80
N GLY A 172 -26.27 -52.63 -3.12
CA GLY A 172 -25.11 -52.83 -3.99
C GLY A 172 -24.07 -51.73 -3.80
N PRO A 173 -22.79 -52.00 -4.10
CA PRO A 173 -21.72 -51.01 -4.01
C PRO A 173 -21.82 -49.94 -5.11
N ILE A 174 -21.52 -48.69 -4.78
CA ILE A 174 -21.48 -47.60 -5.76
C ILE A 174 -20.17 -47.62 -6.57
N THR A 175 -20.26 -47.33 -7.88
CA THR A 175 -19.10 -47.13 -8.75
C THR A 175 -18.57 -45.69 -8.66
N ARG A 176 -17.30 -45.48 -9.03
CA ARG A 176 -16.65 -44.17 -8.99
C ARG A 176 -17.28 -43.15 -9.94
N GLU A 177 -17.68 -43.56 -11.13
CA GLU A 177 -18.38 -42.66 -12.07
C GLU A 177 -19.78 -42.28 -11.56
N GLN A 178 -20.52 -43.23 -10.95
CA GLN A 178 -21.86 -42.98 -10.43
C GLN A 178 -21.80 -42.00 -9.26
N LEU A 179 -20.79 -42.15 -8.39
CA LEU A 179 -20.52 -41.20 -7.33
C LEU A 179 -20.26 -39.79 -7.87
N ALA A 180 -19.50 -39.66 -8.97
CA ALA A 180 -19.26 -38.37 -9.61
C ALA A 180 -20.56 -37.72 -10.08
N VAL A 181 -21.42 -38.49 -10.76
CA VAL A 181 -22.73 -38.02 -11.26
C VAL A 181 -23.61 -37.54 -10.11
N TRP A 182 -23.79 -38.38 -9.08
CA TRP A 182 -24.64 -38.05 -7.93
C TRP A 182 -24.11 -36.86 -7.15
N LEU A 183 -22.80 -36.78 -6.93
CA LEU A 183 -22.17 -35.66 -6.23
C LEU A 183 -22.43 -34.35 -6.99
N VAL A 184 -22.15 -34.31 -8.29
CA VAL A 184 -22.34 -33.11 -9.10
C VAL A 184 -23.81 -32.67 -9.12
N LYS A 185 -24.74 -33.62 -9.35
CA LYS A 185 -26.17 -33.31 -9.36
C LYS A 185 -26.67 -32.84 -8.00
N ALA A 186 -26.22 -33.47 -6.91
CA ALA A 186 -26.63 -33.15 -5.55
C ALA A 186 -26.19 -31.72 -5.17
N MET A 187 -24.93 -31.36 -5.43
CA MET A 187 -24.42 -30.02 -5.11
C MET A 187 -25.13 -28.93 -5.92
N ASN A 188 -25.38 -29.17 -7.21
CA ASN A 188 -26.09 -28.21 -8.07
C ASN A 188 -27.59 -28.06 -7.73
N ASN A 189 -28.17 -28.99 -6.97
CA ASN A 189 -29.54 -28.87 -6.49
C ASN A 189 -29.68 -27.81 -5.37
N LYS A 190 -28.62 -27.63 -4.56
CA LYS A 190 -28.58 -26.63 -3.51
C LYS A 190 -28.25 -25.25 -4.07
N ASP A 191 -27.22 -25.18 -4.90
CA ASP A 191 -26.76 -23.95 -5.54
C ASP A 191 -26.37 -24.23 -7.01
N PRO A 192 -27.14 -23.73 -8.00
CA PRO A 192 -26.88 -23.99 -9.41
C PRO A 192 -25.46 -23.58 -9.84
N ASN A 193 -24.79 -24.47 -10.58
CA ASN A 193 -23.43 -24.28 -11.11
C ASN A 193 -22.28 -24.33 -10.08
N THR A 194 -22.52 -24.81 -8.86
CA THR A 194 -21.44 -25.09 -7.88
C THR A 194 -20.38 -26.01 -8.50
N ILE A 195 -20.82 -27.06 -9.20
CA ILE A 195 -19.98 -27.96 -10.00
C ILE A 195 -20.67 -28.19 -11.33
N ALA A 196 -20.54 -27.28 -12.30
CA ALA A 196 -21.17 -27.45 -13.60
C ALA A 196 -20.59 -28.67 -14.35
N PRO A 197 -21.41 -29.52 -15.00
CA PRO A 197 -20.92 -30.55 -15.92
C PRO A 197 -20.11 -29.91 -17.06
N LEU A 198 -18.97 -30.49 -17.40
CA LEU A 198 -18.02 -29.92 -18.36
C LEU A 198 -18.03 -30.69 -19.68
N TYR A 199 -18.47 -30.00 -20.73
CA TYR A 199 -18.57 -30.58 -22.07
C TYR A 199 -17.29 -30.37 -22.92
N GLU A 200 -16.36 -29.55 -22.44
CA GLU A 200 -15.01 -29.39 -23.00
C GLU A 200 -14.04 -30.25 -22.20
N GLN A 201 -13.89 -31.52 -22.56
CA GLN A 201 -13.07 -32.46 -21.81
C GLN A 201 -11.57 -32.27 -22.07
N GLN A 202 -10.78 -32.17 -21.02
CA GLN A 202 -9.32 -32.09 -21.10
C GLN A 202 -8.65 -33.02 -20.09
N GLU A 203 -9.15 -33.07 -18.85
CA GLU A 203 -8.48 -33.78 -17.76
C GLU A 203 -8.79 -35.27 -17.72
N VAL A 204 -10.02 -35.67 -18.06
CA VAL A 204 -10.45 -37.08 -18.08
C VAL A 204 -9.63 -37.89 -19.10
N PHE A 205 -9.20 -37.28 -20.20
CA PHE A 205 -8.39 -37.93 -21.24
C PHE A 205 -6.94 -38.22 -20.80
N ASN A 206 -6.50 -37.69 -19.66
CA ASN A 206 -5.20 -38.00 -19.07
C ASN A 206 -5.18 -39.41 -18.42
N TYR A 207 -6.32 -40.07 -18.27
CA TYR A 207 -6.43 -41.41 -17.70
C TYR A 207 -6.47 -42.50 -18.77
N GLY A 208 -5.64 -43.52 -18.65
CA GLY A 208 -5.54 -44.59 -19.65
C GLY A 208 -6.79 -45.49 -19.77
N ASP A 209 -7.75 -45.36 -18.86
CA ASP A 209 -9.00 -46.12 -18.82
C ASP A 209 -10.26 -45.25 -18.97
N TRP A 210 -10.11 -44.02 -19.47
CA TRP A 210 -11.22 -43.07 -19.64
C TRP A 210 -12.36 -43.61 -20.53
N GLU A 211 -12.05 -44.42 -21.54
CA GLU A 211 -13.04 -45.03 -22.45
C GLU A 211 -14.02 -45.98 -21.74
N ARG A 212 -13.74 -46.35 -20.49
CA ARG A 212 -14.64 -47.18 -19.67
C ARG A 212 -15.70 -46.36 -18.92
N ILE A 213 -15.67 -45.04 -19.02
CA ILE A 213 -16.72 -44.15 -18.48
C ILE A 213 -17.89 -44.15 -19.45
N ASP A 214 -19.12 -44.30 -18.96
CA ASP A 214 -20.29 -44.19 -19.84
C ASP A 214 -20.37 -42.79 -20.44
N SER A 215 -20.70 -42.68 -21.73
CA SER A 215 -20.60 -41.42 -22.47
C SER A 215 -21.39 -40.26 -21.85
N GLU A 216 -22.53 -40.56 -21.23
CA GLU A 216 -23.37 -39.60 -20.53
C GLU A 216 -22.79 -39.13 -19.18
N ASN A 217 -21.89 -39.91 -18.59
CA ASN A 217 -21.25 -39.63 -17.30
C ASN A 217 -19.95 -38.83 -17.46
N ILE A 218 -19.37 -38.80 -18.67
CA ILE A 218 -18.11 -38.09 -18.96
C ILE A 218 -18.12 -36.63 -18.47
N PRO A 219 -19.15 -35.79 -18.74
CA PRO A 219 -19.14 -34.40 -18.30
C PRO A 219 -19.12 -34.22 -16.78
N TYR A 220 -19.71 -35.16 -16.04
CA TYR A 220 -19.74 -35.15 -14.57
C TYR A 220 -18.41 -35.62 -13.98
N VAL A 221 -17.83 -36.67 -14.56
CA VAL A 221 -16.51 -37.19 -14.17
C VAL A 221 -15.42 -36.15 -14.44
N GLU A 222 -15.45 -35.49 -15.60
CA GLU A 222 -14.55 -34.37 -15.93
C GLU A 222 -14.61 -33.28 -14.86
N ALA A 223 -15.82 -32.83 -14.49
CA ALA A 223 -16.00 -31.81 -13.47
C ALA A 223 -15.44 -32.22 -12.09
N ALA A 224 -15.65 -33.48 -11.68
CA ALA A 224 -15.14 -34.00 -10.42
C ALA A 224 -13.60 -34.12 -10.40
N ILE A 225 -12.98 -34.46 -11.53
CA ILE A 225 -11.51 -34.53 -11.68
C ILE A 225 -10.90 -33.14 -11.66
N GLN A 226 -11.45 -32.19 -12.43
CA GLN A 226 -10.92 -30.82 -12.52
C GLN A 226 -10.94 -30.12 -11.16
N LYS A 227 -11.99 -30.37 -10.36
CA LYS A 227 -12.11 -29.89 -8.97
C LYS A 227 -11.32 -30.70 -7.96
N LYS A 228 -10.59 -31.74 -8.39
CA LYS A 228 -9.79 -32.65 -7.55
C LYS A 228 -10.60 -33.35 -6.45
N ILE A 229 -11.91 -33.51 -6.66
CA ILE A 229 -12.82 -34.18 -5.72
C ILE A 229 -12.58 -35.69 -5.79
N LEU A 230 -12.58 -36.23 -7.02
CA LEU A 230 -12.25 -37.62 -7.32
C LEU A 230 -10.92 -37.66 -8.07
N VAL A 231 -9.92 -38.25 -7.44
CA VAL A 231 -8.57 -38.39 -8.02
C VAL A 231 -8.33 -39.85 -8.38
N GLY A 232 -7.77 -40.09 -9.57
CA GLY A 232 -7.31 -41.42 -9.98
C GLY A 232 -5.94 -41.78 -9.37
N SER A 233 -5.43 -42.96 -9.71
CA SER A 233 -4.12 -43.41 -9.25
C SER A 233 -3.38 -44.14 -10.36
N HIS A 234 -2.05 -43.99 -10.44
CA HIS A 234 -1.22 -44.67 -11.44
C HIS A 234 -1.69 -44.45 -12.89
N GLY A 235 -2.20 -43.26 -13.21
CA GLY A 235 -2.72 -42.93 -14.54
C GLY A 235 -4.06 -43.60 -14.88
N GLN A 236 -4.78 -44.18 -13.91
CA GLN A 236 -6.11 -44.76 -14.09
C GLN A 236 -7.14 -44.10 -13.17
N PHE A 237 -8.34 -43.82 -13.71
CA PHE A 237 -9.46 -43.29 -12.94
C PHE A 237 -10.27 -44.40 -12.26
N ASN A 238 -10.33 -45.59 -12.88
CA ASN A 238 -11.10 -46.77 -12.48
C ASN A 238 -12.62 -46.48 -12.36
N PRO A 239 -13.32 -46.10 -13.44
CA PRO A 239 -14.70 -45.61 -13.39
C PRO A 239 -15.71 -46.62 -12.86
N LYS A 240 -15.56 -47.90 -13.23
CA LYS A 240 -16.40 -49.01 -12.75
C LYS A 240 -15.94 -49.59 -11.40
N GLY A 241 -14.86 -49.06 -10.83
CA GLY A 241 -14.35 -49.50 -9.53
C GLY A 241 -15.27 -49.08 -8.40
N TYR A 242 -15.41 -49.92 -7.37
CA TYR A 242 -16.22 -49.62 -6.21
C TYR A 242 -15.54 -48.64 -5.25
N VAL A 243 -16.35 -47.80 -4.62
CA VAL A 243 -15.89 -46.83 -3.62
C VAL A 243 -16.01 -47.44 -2.23
N THR A 244 -14.93 -47.36 -1.44
CA THR A 244 -14.94 -47.75 -0.02
C THR A 244 -15.43 -46.60 0.86
N ARG A 245 -15.90 -46.92 2.07
CA ARG A 245 -16.39 -45.92 3.03
C ARG A 245 -15.30 -44.91 3.42
N GLU A 246 -14.06 -45.36 3.59
CA GLU A 246 -12.92 -44.45 3.83
C GLU A 246 -12.62 -43.53 2.63
N GLN A 247 -12.79 -44.03 1.41
CA GLN A 247 -12.65 -43.20 0.20
C GLN A 247 -13.77 -42.17 0.11
N MET A 248 -15.02 -42.52 0.47
CA MET A 248 -16.11 -41.56 0.54
C MET A 248 -15.83 -40.43 1.53
N ALA A 249 -15.32 -40.74 2.73
CA ALA A 249 -14.93 -39.72 3.71
C ALA A 249 -13.86 -38.77 3.15
N GLN A 250 -12.90 -39.30 2.40
CA GLN A 250 -11.87 -38.50 1.76
C GLN A 250 -12.38 -37.68 0.58
N VAL A 251 -13.34 -38.19 -0.18
CA VAL A 251 -14.03 -37.43 -1.24
C VAL A 251 -14.69 -36.19 -0.62
N LEU A 252 -15.40 -36.34 0.50
CA LEU A 252 -15.97 -35.19 1.22
C LEU A 252 -14.89 -34.20 1.68
N LYS A 253 -13.74 -34.71 2.15
CA LYS A 253 -12.62 -33.84 2.55
C LYS A 253 -12.05 -33.08 1.36
N ASN A 254 -11.93 -33.71 0.20
CA ASN A 254 -11.41 -33.08 -1.02
C ASN A 254 -12.34 -31.99 -1.55
N MET A 255 -13.65 -32.07 -1.28
CA MET A 255 -14.59 -31.00 -1.62
C MET A 255 -14.38 -29.74 -0.77
N ASP A 256 -13.74 -29.87 0.39
CA ASP A 256 -13.29 -28.80 1.28
C ASP A 256 -14.35 -27.70 1.50
N THR A 257 -14.07 -26.46 1.07
CA THR A 257 -14.97 -25.31 1.24
C THR A 257 -16.36 -25.54 0.67
N MET A 258 -16.52 -26.32 -0.41
CA MET A 258 -17.85 -26.62 -1.00
C MET A 258 -18.77 -27.34 0.00
N VAL A 259 -18.24 -28.32 0.75
CA VAL A 259 -19.01 -29.04 1.76
C VAL A 259 -19.25 -28.14 2.98
N TYR A 260 -18.25 -27.35 3.39
CA TYR A 260 -18.38 -26.47 4.54
C TYR A 260 -19.42 -25.37 4.32
N ASP A 261 -19.41 -24.74 3.15
CA ASP A 261 -20.38 -23.71 2.78
C ASP A 261 -21.79 -24.28 2.74
N THR A 262 -21.96 -25.48 2.19
CA THR A 262 -23.26 -26.19 2.15
C THR A 262 -23.79 -26.50 3.55
N LEU A 263 -22.90 -26.89 4.47
CA LEU A 263 -23.22 -27.16 5.87
C LEU A 263 -23.26 -25.91 6.76
N ASN A 264 -23.06 -24.72 6.18
CA ASN A 264 -22.97 -23.45 6.90
C ASN A 264 -21.90 -23.43 8.01
N VAL A 265 -20.76 -24.08 7.76
CA VAL A 265 -19.58 -24.07 8.64
C VAL A 265 -18.40 -23.41 7.94
N ARG A 266 -17.44 -22.89 8.71
CA ARG A 266 -16.17 -22.36 8.22
C ARG A 266 -15.01 -23.10 8.85
N LEU A 267 -13.95 -23.30 8.07
CA LEU A 267 -12.69 -23.85 8.53
C LEU A 267 -11.77 -22.70 8.99
N GLU A 268 -11.22 -22.85 10.18
CA GLU A 268 -10.32 -21.90 10.83
C GLU A 268 -9.08 -22.66 11.32
N GLY A 269 -8.01 -21.93 11.62
CA GLY A 269 -6.76 -22.50 12.13
C GLY A 269 -6.09 -21.60 13.15
N GLY A 270 -5.39 -22.20 14.10
CA GLY A 270 -4.63 -21.45 15.10
C GLY A 270 -3.87 -22.32 16.09
N MET A 271 -2.90 -21.69 16.77
CA MET A 271 -2.13 -22.32 17.84
C MET A 271 -2.83 -22.16 19.18
N VAL A 272 -2.94 -23.23 19.96
CA VAL A 272 -3.37 -23.17 21.37
C VAL A 272 -2.26 -22.47 22.16
N ALA A 273 -2.45 -21.19 22.44
CA ALA A 273 -1.42 -20.32 23.01
C ALA A 273 -1.43 -20.32 24.55
N TYR A 274 -2.60 -20.48 25.17
CA TYR A 274 -2.75 -20.54 26.61
C TYR A 274 -4.01 -21.30 27.03
N VAL A 275 -3.93 -22.03 28.15
CA VAL A 275 -5.06 -22.75 28.74
C VAL A 275 -5.26 -22.30 30.19
N GLU A 276 -6.48 -21.84 30.50
CA GLU A 276 -6.87 -21.39 31.85
C GLU A 276 -7.94 -22.31 32.44
N ASP A 277 -7.61 -22.97 33.55
CA ASP A 277 -8.55 -23.80 34.30
C ASP A 277 -9.10 -23.06 35.52
N SER A 278 -10.42 -23.12 35.69
CA SER A 278 -11.11 -22.58 36.86
C SER A 278 -12.11 -23.59 37.43
N ASN A 279 -12.14 -23.70 38.76
CA ASN A 279 -12.98 -24.67 39.46
C ASN A 279 -13.64 -24.01 40.68
N VAL A 280 -14.96 -24.15 40.80
CA VAL A 280 -15.72 -23.73 41.97
C VAL A 280 -16.45 -24.94 42.55
N MET A 281 -16.05 -25.33 43.76
CA MET A 281 -16.65 -26.45 44.49
C MET A 281 -17.57 -25.94 45.60
N GLY A 282 -18.87 -26.17 45.45
CA GLY A 282 -19.87 -26.00 46.50
C GLY A 282 -20.40 -27.34 47.01
N ALA A 283 -21.03 -27.32 48.18
CA ALA A 283 -21.68 -28.50 48.76
C ALA A 283 -22.88 -29.00 47.93
N THR A 284 -23.51 -28.11 47.17
CA THR A 284 -24.73 -28.36 46.38
C THR A 284 -24.54 -28.16 44.87
N SER A 285 -23.52 -27.43 44.42
CA SER A 285 -23.20 -27.28 43.00
C SER A 285 -21.69 -27.30 42.77
N SER A 286 -21.27 -27.82 41.62
CA SER A 286 -19.85 -27.84 41.23
C SER A 286 -19.72 -27.37 39.79
N LYS A 287 -18.83 -26.39 39.56
CA LYS A 287 -18.53 -25.86 38.23
C LYS A 287 -17.06 -26.03 37.93
N ALA A 288 -16.74 -26.52 36.75
CA ALA A 288 -15.38 -26.56 36.21
C ALA A 288 -15.40 -25.97 34.80
N LYS A 289 -14.45 -25.10 34.49
CA LYS A 289 -14.33 -24.46 33.19
C LYS A 289 -12.87 -24.42 32.77
N ARG A 290 -12.58 -24.94 31.58
CA ARG A 290 -11.28 -24.81 30.89
C ARG A 290 -11.46 -23.86 29.73
N ARG A 291 -10.81 -22.70 29.77
CA ARG A 291 -10.75 -21.73 28.68
C ARG A 291 -9.49 -21.98 27.87
N ILE A 292 -9.63 -22.01 26.56
CA ILE A 292 -8.55 -22.28 25.62
C ILE A 292 -8.44 -21.05 24.73
N PHE A 293 -7.30 -20.38 24.81
CA PHE A 293 -6.98 -19.22 23.98
C PHE A 293 -6.15 -19.69 22.80
N MET A 294 -6.63 -19.38 21.61
CA MET A 294 -6.03 -19.74 20.34
C MET A 294 -5.57 -18.48 19.64
N ARG A 295 -4.40 -18.53 19.02
CA ARG A 295 -3.91 -17.46 18.15
C ARG A 295 -4.00 -17.91 16.71
N ASP A 296 -4.79 -17.19 15.91
CA ASP A 296 -4.89 -17.47 14.48
C ASP A 296 -3.62 -17.04 13.72
N GLU A 297 -3.56 -17.38 12.43
CA GLU A 297 -2.43 -17.04 11.56
C GLU A 297 -2.25 -15.53 11.34
N SER A 298 -3.28 -14.73 11.58
CA SER A 298 -3.23 -13.26 11.52
C SER A 298 -2.78 -12.63 12.85
N GLY A 299 -2.58 -13.44 13.89
CA GLY A 299 -2.20 -13.01 15.23
C GLY A 299 -3.36 -12.62 16.13
N ASN A 300 -4.62 -12.76 15.70
CA ASN A 300 -5.77 -12.45 16.55
C ASN A 300 -6.01 -13.55 17.60
N VAL A 301 -6.64 -13.15 18.70
CA VAL A 301 -6.94 -14.04 19.83
C VAL A 301 -8.38 -14.53 19.73
N ASN A 302 -8.56 -15.84 19.72
CA ASN A 302 -9.85 -16.50 19.76
C ASN A 302 -9.97 -17.36 21.02
N GLU A 303 -11.18 -17.56 21.54
CA GLU A 303 -11.44 -18.34 22.75
C GLU A 303 -12.48 -19.43 22.50
N VAL A 304 -12.28 -20.61 23.10
CA VAL A 304 -13.34 -21.61 23.30
C VAL A 304 -13.24 -22.18 24.72
N ALA A 305 -14.34 -22.65 25.30
CA ALA A 305 -14.32 -23.22 26.64
C ALA A 305 -15.06 -24.55 26.76
N PHE A 306 -14.41 -25.49 27.46
CA PHE A 306 -15.10 -26.61 28.07
C PHE A 306 -15.79 -26.14 29.34
N GLU A 307 -17.07 -26.50 29.51
CA GLU A 307 -17.85 -26.17 30.69
C GLU A 307 -18.47 -27.44 31.28
N TYR A 308 -18.29 -27.65 32.58
CA TYR A 308 -18.95 -28.68 33.36
C TYR A 308 -19.72 -28.01 34.50
N GLU A 309 -21.00 -28.32 34.62
CA GLU A 309 -21.84 -27.90 35.72
C GLU A 309 -22.62 -29.08 36.28
N LYS A 310 -22.47 -29.30 37.59
CA LYS A 310 -23.31 -30.19 38.36
C LYS A 310 -24.24 -29.37 39.24
N ASN A 311 -25.54 -29.53 39.06
CA ASN A 311 -26.54 -28.81 39.84
C ASN A 311 -26.91 -29.54 41.15
N ALA A 312 -27.77 -28.92 41.97
CA ALA A 312 -28.23 -29.45 43.25
C ALA A 312 -28.99 -30.79 43.15
N ASN A 313 -29.51 -31.13 41.97
CA ASN A 313 -30.25 -32.36 41.71
C ASN A 313 -29.36 -33.50 41.16
N ASP A 314 -28.04 -33.41 41.34
CA ASP A 314 -27.05 -34.35 40.77
C ASP A 314 -27.03 -34.39 39.23
N GLN A 315 -27.75 -33.50 38.52
CA GLN A 315 -27.73 -33.46 37.06
C GLN A 315 -26.44 -32.79 36.57
N VAL A 316 -25.88 -33.35 35.50
CA VAL A 316 -24.61 -32.90 34.90
C VAL A 316 -24.89 -32.30 33.54
N PHE A 317 -24.43 -31.06 33.36
CA PHE A 317 -24.41 -30.34 32.09
C PHE A 317 -22.96 -30.18 31.65
N THR A 318 -22.67 -30.53 30.39
CA THR A 318 -21.35 -30.38 29.81
C THR A 318 -21.45 -29.69 28.46
N LYS A 319 -20.62 -28.68 28.22
CA LYS A 319 -20.35 -28.17 26.87
C LYS A 319 -18.93 -28.54 26.49
N ASP A 320 -18.78 -29.15 25.33
CA ASP A 320 -17.51 -29.66 24.83
C ASP A 320 -17.44 -29.55 23.30
N VAL A 321 -16.30 -29.88 22.71
CA VAL A 321 -16.09 -29.96 21.26
C VAL A 321 -15.43 -31.30 20.96
N PRO A 322 -15.88 -32.07 19.97
CA PRO A 322 -15.13 -33.23 19.51
C PRO A 322 -13.75 -32.82 19.00
N VAL A 323 -12.69 -33.37 19.60
CA VAL A 323 -11.30 -33.07 19.24
C VAL A 323 -10.59 -34.34 18.82
N LEU A 324 -9.92 -34.32 17.66
CA LEU A 324 -9.02 -35.39 17.22
C LEU A 324 -7.56 -34.94 17.43
N ILE A 325 -6.79 -35.67 18.25
CA ILE A 325 -5.35 -35.45 18.43
C ILE A 325 -4.65 -36.80 18.37
N ASP A 326 -3.52 -36.87 17.66
CA ASP A 326 -2.71 -38.09 17.54
C ASP A 326 -3.56 -39.33 17.15
N GLY A 327 -4.53 -39.12 16.25
CA GLY A 327 -5.45 -40.16 15.78
C GLY A 327 -6.51 -40.64 16.78
N THR A 328 -6.60 -40.01 17.96
CA THR A 328 -7.56 -40.36 19.02
C THR A 328 -8.60 -39.26 19.22
N VAL A 329 -9.88 -39.63 19.25
CA VAL A 329 -10.98 -38.69 19.51
C VAL A 329 -11.22 -38.52 21.01
N GLY A 330 -11.26 -37.27 21.45
CA GLY A 330 -11.59 -36.83 22.79
C GLY A 330 -12.39 -35.52 22.77
N GLY A 331 -12.22 -34.70 23.81
CA GLY A 331 -12.82 -33.37 23.95
C GLY A 331 -11.78 -32.27 24.04
N LEU A 332 -12.21 -31.04 24.32
CA LEU A 332 -11.35 -29.86 24.53
C LEU A 332 -10.29 -30.07 25.63
N LEU A 333 -10.56 -30.97 26.59
CA LEU A 333 -9.59 -31.34 27.64
C LEU A 333 -8.32 -32.02 27.09
N SER A 334 -8.34 -32.47 25.84
CA SER A 334 -7.19 -33.11 25.18
C SER A 334 -6.21 -32.10 24.59
N LEU A 335 -6.64 -30.84 24.40
CA LEU A 335 -5.80 -29.79 23.84
C LEU A 335 -4.75 -29.32 24.84
N ARG A 336 -3.56 -29.04 24.32
CA ARG A 336 -2.37 -28.62 25.07
C ARG A 336 -1.83 -27.34 24.47
N GLU A 337 -1.18 -26.53 25.29
CA GLU A 337 -0.45 -25.34 24.83
C GLU A 337 0.65 -25.74 23.82
N GLY A 338 0.82 -24.92 22.78
CA GLY A 338 1.73 -25.16 21.64
C GLY A 338 1.19 -26.07 20.53
N GLU A 339 0.02 -26.70 20.71
CA GLU A 339 -0.63 -27.50 19.68
C GLU A 339 -1.22 -26.58 18.60
N TYR A 340 -0.89 -26.82 17.32
CA TYR A 340 -1.62 -26.19 16.22
C TYR A 340 -2.87 -27.00 15.91
N ILE A 341 -4.01 -26.31 15.79
CA ILE A 341 -5.28 -26.94 15.48
C ILE A 341 -5.95 -26.31 14.26
N GLU A 342 -6.57 -27.16 13.46
CA GLU A 342 -7.64 -26.76 12.55
C GLU A 342 -8.98 -26.99 13.25
N TYR A 343 -9.93 -26.08 13.12
CA TYR A 343 -11.24 -26.24 13.73
C TYR A 343 -12.37 -25.72 12.84
N LEU A 344 -13.55 -26.32 13.00
CA LEU A 344 -14.75 -25.98 12.24
C LEU A 344 -15.72 -25.21 13.14
N VAL A 345 -16.25 -24.11 12.62
CA VAL A 345 -17.19 -23.23 13.33
C VAL A 345 -18.46 -23.03 12.50
N GLU A 346 -19.63 -23.24 13.10
CA GLU A 346 -20.91 -22.93 12.45
C GLU A 346 -21.10 -21.40 12.34
N LYS A 347 -21.47 -20.93 11.14
CA LYS A 347 -21.38 -19.51 10.79
C LYS A 347 -22.39 -18.63 11.52
N THR A 348 -23.53 -19.17 11.96
CA THR A 348 -24.66 -18.41 12.54
C THR A 348 -24.55 -18.26 14.07
N THR A 349 -24.15 -19.34 14.72
CA THR A 349 -24.14 -19.54 16.17
C THR A 349 -22.74 -19.37 16.76
N ASN A 350 -21.70 -19.39 15.93
CA ASN A 350 -20.29 -19.50 16.35
C ASN A 350 -20.03 -20.74 17.22
N GLU A 351 -20.83 -21.80 17.06
CA GLU A 351 -20.54 -23.09 17.70
C GLU A 351 -19.32 -23.74 17.05
N MET A 352 -18.31 -24.09 17.85
CA MET A 352 -17.21 -24.91 17.38
C MET A 352 -17.65 -26.37 17.37
N VAL A 353 -17.69 -26.97 16.18
CA VAL A 353 -18.29 -28.30 15.97
C VAL A 353 -17.25 -29.42 15.90
N TYR A 354 -15.99 -29.09 15.61
CA TYR A 354 -14.89 -30.04 15.54
C TYR A 354 -13.54 -29.33 15.64
N ALA A 355 -12.53 -29.97 16.21
CA ALA A 355 -11.13 -29.55 16.12
C ALA A 355 -10.18 -30.73 15.85
N TYR A 356 -9.10 -30.47 15.14
CA TYR A 356 -8.08 -31.44 14.76
C TYR A 356 -6.68 -30.90 15.05
N GLY A 357 -5.91 -31.60 15.88
CA GLY A 357 -4.51 -31.30 16.17
C GLY A 357 -3.59 -31.73 15.03
N LYS A 358 -2.78 -30.79 14.54
CA LYS A 358 -1.73 -31.01 13.54
C LYS A 358 -0.36 -31.27 14.17
N GLY A 359 -0.28 -31.35 15.50
CA GLY A 359 0.94 -31.51 16.26
C GLY A 359 1.42 -30.21 16.90
N LEU A 360 2.51 -30.33 17.66
CA LEU A 360 3.18 -29.19 18.28
C LEU A 360 3.83 -28.32 17.21
N SER A 361 3.49 -27.04 17.20
CA SER A 361 4.24 -26.05 16.44
C SER A 361 5.61 -25.90 17.11
N THR A 362 6.68 -26.07 16.34
CA THR A 362 8.03 -25.76 16.82
C THR A 362 8.43 -24.42 16.22
N PRO A 363 8.79 -23.42 17.06
CA PRO A 363 9.36 -22.20 16.54
C PRO A 363 10.59 -22.52 15.70
N TYR A 364 10.65 -21.97 14.50
CA TYR A 364 11.87 -21.99 13.70
C TYR A 364 12.42 -20.58 13.58
N LEU A 365 13.73 -20.51 13.36
CA LEU A 365 14.43 -19.24 13.22
C LEU A 365 14.66 -19.00 11.74
N LEU A 366 14.23 -17.85 11.26
CA LEU A 366 14.47 -17.39 9.91
C LEU A 366 15.34 -16.15 9.95
N GLU A 367 16.51 -16.23 9.33
CA GLU A 367 17.44 -15.11 9.23
C GLU A 367 17.32 -14.42 7.88
N GLY A 368 17.37 -13.10 7.89
CA GLY A 368 17.41 -12.30 6.68
C GLY A 368 17.65 -10.83 6.97
N ALA A 369 17.95 -10.07 5.92
CA ALA A 369 18.07 -8.63 5.99
C ALA A 369 16.69 -8.01 6.22
N LEU A 370 16.52 -7.27 7.31
CA LEU A 370 15.28 -6.56 7.63
C LEU A 370 14.93 -5.56 6.53
N GLN A 371 13.76 -5.67 5.92
CA GLN A 371 13.31 -4.73 4.90
C GLN A 371 12.69 -3.48 5.54
N PRO A 372 12.52 -2.38 4.79
CA PRO A 372 11.79 -1.22 5.27
C PRO A 372 10.45 -1.62 5.92
N LEU A 373 10.18 -1.05 7.10
CA LEU A 373 8.97 -1.34 7.89
C LEU A 373 7.72 -0.65 7.31
N THR A 374 7.54 -0.67 5.98
CA THR A 374 6.43 0.00 5.27
C THR A 374 5.07 -0.63 5.57
N ASP A 375 5.04 -1.93 5.88
CA ASP A 375 3.83 -2.70 6.19
C ASP A 375 3.62 -2.93 7.72
N ILE A 376 4.41 -2.25 8.55
CA ILE A 376 4.38 -2.46 10.01
C ILE A 376 3.06 -1.99 10.65
N GLU A 377 2.36 -1.04 10.01
CA GLU A 377 1.04 -0.59 10.45
C GLU A 377 -0.03 -1.68 10.31
N ASN A 378 0.15 -2.60 9.36
CA ASN A 378 -0.62 -3.82 9.21
C ASN A 378 -0.06 -4.98 10.07
N SER A 379 0.88 -4.68 10.97
CA SER A 379 1.55 -5.65 11.85
C SER A 379 2.27 -6.74 11.06
N ARG A 380 2.94 -6.37 9.97
CA ARG A 380 3.75 -7.30 9.17
C ARG A 380 5.20 -6.86 9.12
N ILE A 381 6.11 -7.82 9.07
CA ILE A 381 7.55 -7.60 8.93
C ILE A 381 8.08 -8.44 7.77
N THR A 382 9.01 -7.87 7.03
CA THR A 382 9.62 -8.53 5.87
C THR A 382 11.12 -8.66 6.09
N ILE A 383 11.67 -9.84 5.81
CA ILE A 383 13.11 -10.07 5.72
C ILE A 383 13.45 -10.64 4.34
N LYS A 384 14.65 -10.35 3.83
CA LYS A 384 15.17 -10.98 2.61
C LYS A 384 16.33 -11.90 2.93
N ASN A 385 16.33 -13.11 2.40
CA ASN A 385 17.47 -14.01 2.54
C ASN A 385 18.64 -13.61 1.61
N ALA A 386 19.75 -14.33 1.69
CA ALA A 386 20.93 -14.09 0.86
C ALA A 386 20.68 -14.23 -0.66
N SER A 387 19.63 -14.95 -1.06
CA SER A 387 19.20 -15.11 -2.46
C SER A 387 18.16 -14.07 -2.91
N ASN A 388 17.98 -12.99 -2.15
CA ASN A 388 17.01 -11.91 -2.40
C ASN A 388 15.53 -12.32 -2.34
N VAL A 389 15.21 -13.51 -1.83
CA VAL A 389 13.82 -13.93 -1.65
C VAL A 389 13.24 -13.22 -0.43
N ALA A 390 12.12 -12.52 -0.60
CA ALA A 390 11.41 -11.84 0.47
C ALA A 390 10.50 -12.83 1.22
N PHE A 391 10.54 -12.76 2.54
CA PHE A 391 9.63 -13.46 3.42
C PHE A 391 8.91 -12.45 4.30
N THR A 392 7.60 -12.37 4.17
CA THR A 392 6.76 -11.44 4.92
C THR A 392 5.85 -12.22 5.87
N TYR A 393 5.95 -11.89 7.16
CA TYR A 393 5.15 -12.54 8.20
C TYR A 393 4.39 -11.52 9.04
N PRO A 394 3.18 -11.83 9.51
CA PRO A 394 2.55 -11.09 10.59
C PRO A 394 3.43 -11.16 11.86
N ILE A 395 3.36 -10.12 12.68
CA ILE A 395 4.06 -10.04 13.97
C ILE A 395 3.06 -10.01 15.11
N LYS A 396 3.43 -10.63 16.22
CA LYS A 396 2.64 -10.58 17.45
C LYS A 396 2.43 -9.12 17.89
N ALA A 397 1.21 -8.77 18.32
CA ALA A 397 0.84 -7.41 18.71
C ALA A 397 1.78 -6.78 19.77
N SER A 398 2.34 -7.59 20.68
CA SER A 398 3.32 -7.13 21.68
C SER A 398 4.66 -6.69 21.09
N LEU A 399 4.95 -7.02 19.83
CA LEU A 399 6.19 -6.63 19.15
C LEU A 399 6.12 -5.25 18.49
N TYR A 400 4.93 -4.67 18.29
CA TYR A 400 4.82 -3.32 17.72
C TYR A 400 3.76 -2.48 18.43
N ASN A 401 4.20 -1.36 19.01
CA ASN A 401 3.32 -0.40 19.65
C ASN A 401 2.95 0.71 18.65
N LYS A 402 1.75 0.63 18.07
CA LYS A 402 1.24 1.60 17.07
C LYS A 402 1.19 3.05 17.56
N THR A 403 0.94 3.27 18.85
CA THR A 403 0.82 4.63 19.42
C THR A 403 2.18 5.32 19.54
N THR A 404 3.21 4.56 19.91
CA THR A 404 4.57 5.12 20.12
C THR A 404 5.50 4.87 18.94
N GLN A 405 5.06 4.10 17.94
CA GLN A 405 5.84 3.71 16.76
C GLN A 405 7.17 3.01 17.14
N LYS A 406 7.09 2.08 18.09
CA LYS A 406 8.25 1.32 18.59
C LYS A 406 8.08 -0.17 18.40
N LEU A 407 9.14 -0.82 17.95
CA LEU A 407 9.29 -2.25 17.75
C LEU A 407 10.02 -2.86 18.95
N TRP A 408 9.50 -3.97 19.50
CA TRP A 408 10.19 -4.75 20.51
C TRP A 408 11.18 -5.71 19.85
N MET A 409 12.47 -5.46 20.03
CA MET A 409 13.55 -6.22 19.41
C MET A 409 14.74 -6.31 20.38
N ASN A 410 15.41 -7.47 20.43
CA ASN A 410 16.49 -7.72 21.41
C ASN A 410 16.06 -7.47 22.87
N ASP A 411 14.82 -7.79 23.20
CA ASP A 411 14.24 -7.59 24.52
C ASP A 411 14.22 -6.11 24.97
N MET A 412 14.20 -5.15 24.03
CA MET A 412 14.06 -3.71 24.26
C MET A 412 13.15 -3.05 23.21
N GLU A 413 12.62 -1.86 23.52
CA GLU A 413 11.92 -1.04 22.51
C GLU A 413 12.90 -0.26 21.62
N VAL A 414 12.70 -0.35 20.30
CA VAL A 414 13.46 0.36 19.28
C VAL A 414 12.47 1.17 18.43
N ALA A 415 12.67 2.49 18.30
CA ALA A 415 11.84 3.31 17.41
C ALA A 415 11.99 2.80 15.96
N ILE A 416 10.91 2.77 15.18
CA ILE A 416 10.92 2.24 13.81
C ILE A 416 11.94 2.93 12.89
N GLU A 417 12.20 4.22 13.10
CA GLU A 417 13.24 5.01 12.41
C GLU A 417 14.68 4.57 12.72
N HIS A 418 14.87 3.89 13.86
CA HIS A 418 16.14 3.34 14.33
C HIS A 418 16.19 1.81 14.17
N ALA A 419 15.17 1.20 13.55
CA ALA A 419 15.20 -0.21 13.24
C ALA A 419 16.40 -0.50 12.30
N PRO A 420 17.07 -1.65 12.46
CA PRO A 420 18.29 -1.96 11.72
C PRO A 420 17.93 -2.46 10.31
N ILE A 421 17.29 -1.59 9.52
CA ILE A 421 16.93 -1.85 8.14
C ILE A 421 18.18 -2.25 7.37
N SER A 422 18.03 -3.25 6.52
CA SER A 422 19.08 -3.90 5.73
C SER A 422 20.16 -4.62 6.56
N LYS A 423 19.98 -4.78 7.87
CA LYS A 423 20.82 -5.64 8.71
C LYS A 423 20.19 -7.00 8.91
N GLN A 424 21.04 -8.01 9.13
CA GLN A 424 20.61 -9.36 9.43
C GLN A 424 19.89 -9.40 10.79
N VAL A 425 18.63 -9.78 10.74
CA VAL A 425 17.81 -10.09 11.91
C VAL A 425 17.39 -11.55 11.84
N ALA A 426 17.16 -12.12 13.01
CA ALA A 426 16.58 -13.43 13.20
C ALA A 426 15.13 -13.23 13.67
N LEU A 427 14.20 -13.73 12.88
CA LEU A 427 12.80 -13.86 13.26
C LEU A 427 12.60 -15.23 13.89
N THR A 428 12.12 -15.27 15.13
CA THR A 428 11.54 -16.51 15.69
C THR A 428 10.11 -16.58 15.22
N ILE A 429 9.83 -17.54 14.36
CA ILE A 429 8.53 -17.73 13.72
C ILE A 429 7.89 -18.97 14.31
N GLU A 430 6.70 -18.81 14.84
CA GLU A 430 5.87 -19.88 15.34
C GLU A 430 4.50 -19.74 14.68
N ASN A 431 4.07 -20.78 13.94
CA ASN A 431 2.82 -20.75 13.19
C ASN A 431 2.65 -19.52 12.25
N ASN A 432 3.64 -19.29 11.38
CA ASN A 432 3.68 -18.12 10.48
C ASN A 432 3.59 -16.74 11.16
N LEU A 433 3.67 -16.67 12.49
CA LEU A 433 3.67 -15.43 13.25
C LEU A 433 5.05 -15.20 13.86
N VAL A 434 5.58 -13.99 13.71
CA VAL A 434 6.82 -13.59 14.39
C VAL A 434 6.53 -13.33 15.86
N THR A 435 7.15 -14.12 16.73
CA THR A 435 7.01 -14.04 18.19
C THR A 435 8.21 -13.38 18.86
N LYS A 436 9.38 -13.36 18.21
CA LYS A 436 10.57 -12.62 18.65
C LYS A 436 11.38 -12.11 17.46
N ILE A 437 11.95 -10.91 17.62
CA ILE A 437 12.89 -10.30 16.67
C ILE A 437 14.21 -10.09 17.41
N SER A 438 15.30 -10.65 16.87
CA SER A 438 16.65 -10.51 17.43
C SER A 438 17.62 -10.08 16.35
N THR A 439 18.63 -9.27 16.69
CA THR A 439 19.73 -8.97 15.76
C THR A 439 20.75 -10.08 15.78
N VAL A 440 21.22 -10.51 14.61
CA VAL A 440 22.30 -11.50 14.50
C VAL A 440 23.64 -10.76 14.56
N LYS A 441 24.57 -11.20 15.42
CA LYS A 441 25.92 -10.62 15.46
C LYS A 441 26.72 -11.10 14.25
N GLY A 442 26.88 -10.21 13.26
CA GLY A 442 27.87 -10.32 12.20
C GLY A 442 27.36 -10.99 10.92
N GLU A 443 26.81 -10.20 10.00
CA GLU A 443 27.39 -9.85 8.68
C GLU A 443 26.37 -8.98 7.94
N THR A 444 26.85 -7.99 7.19
CA THR A 444 25.96 -7.19 6.33
C THR A 444 25.83 -7.94 5.01
N LEU A 445 24.74 -8.68 4.80
CA LEU A 445 24.55 -9.51 3.59
C LEU A 445 24.63 -8.69 2.30
N PHE A 446 24.21 -7.42 2.34
CA PHE A 446 24.38 -6.42 1.30
C PHE A 446 24.13 -5.04 1.90
N THR A 447 24.67 -3.99 1.29
CA THR A 447 24.32 -2.60 1.63
C THR A 447 23.46 -2.02 0.51
N GLU A 448 22.41 -1.27 0.82
CA GLU A 448 21.57 -0.65 -0.20
C GLU A 448 21.73 0.87 -0.14
N ILE A 449 21.69 1.48 -1.31
CA ILE A 449 21.73 2.93 -1.49
C ILE A 449 20.66 3.30 -2.52
N SER A 450 20.04 4.46 -2.35
CA SER A 450 19.05 4.96 -3.30
C SER A 450 19.16 6.46 -3.45
N GLY A 451 18.73 6.95 -4.61
CA GLY A 451 18.89 8.35 -4.99
C GLY A 451 18.58 8.59 -6.45
N ILE A 452 18.81 9.82 -6.89
CA ILE A 452 18.65 10.23 -8.29
C ILE A 452 19.99 10.04 -8.99
N VAL A 453 19.99 9.38 -10.14
CA VAL A 453 21.17 9.20 -10.99
C VAL A 453 21.67 10.56 -11.44
N LYS A 454 22.90 10.87 -11.04
CA LYS A 454 23.66 12.03 -11.51
C LYS A 454 24.27 11.75 -12.88
N GLU A 455 24.91 10.60 -12.99
CA GLU A 455 25.68 10.19 -14.14
C GLU A 455 25.78 8.66 -14.13
N ASN A 456 25.77 8.06 -15.31
CA ASN A 456 25.98 6.64 -15.50
C ASN A 456 26.91 6.45 -16.70
N GLU A 457 28.05 5.80 -16.49
CA GLU A 457 29.09 5.58 -17.50
C GLU A 457 29.36 4.08 -17.67
N PRO A 458 28.55 3.37 -18.48
CA PRO A 458 28.67 1.92 -18.71
C PRO A 458 30.05 1.47 -19.20
N LEU A 459 30.72 2.28 -20.02
CA LEU A 459 32.07 1.98 -20.53
C LEU A 459 33.12 1.90 -19.42
N PHE A 460 32.99 2.72 -18.39
CA PHE A 460 33.88 2.78 -17.23
C PHE A 460 33.35 2.01 -16.02
N GLY A 461 32.12 1.48 -16.11
CA GLY A 461 31.50 0.65 -15.10
C GLY A 461 31.22 1.40 -13.80
N TYR A 462 30.65 2.61 -13.87
CA TYR A 462 30.23 3.33 -12.68
C TYR A 462 28.93 4.09 -12.84
N ILE A 463 28.28 4.34 -11.72
CA ILE A 463 27.11 5.20 -11.60
C ILE A 463 27.28 6.10 -10.38
N THR A 464 26.94 7.36 -10.55
CA THR A 464 26.93 8.38 -9.50
C THR A 464 25.49 8.76 -9.19
N ILE A 465 25.12 8.77 -7.92
CA ILE A 465 23.79 9.20 -7.46
C ILE A 465 23.88 10.35 -6.47
N ILE A 466 22.81 11.14 -6.40
CA ILE A 466 22.50 12.00 -5.26
C ILE A 466 21.49 11.27 -4.37
N THR A 467 21.91 10.90 -3.17
CA THR A 467 21.05 10.22 -2.19
C THR A 467 19.95 11.16 -1.70
N TRP A 468 18.88 10.61 -1.13
CA TRP A 468 17.72 11.41 -0.67
C TRP A 468 18.03 12.42 0.44
N ASP A 469 19.14 12.24 1.17
CA ASP A 469 19.67 13.20 2.14
C ASP A 469 20.66 14.22 1.53
N GLY A 470 20.79 14.22 0.20
CA GLY A 470 21.56 15.19 -0.58
C GLY A 470 23.05 14.90 -0.71
N ARG A 471 23.52 13.68 -0.39
CA ARG A 471 24.93 13.30 -0.54
C ARG A 471 25.20 12.74 -1.94
N GLU A 472 26.31 13.12 -2.53
CA GLU A 472 26.79 12.52 -3.78
C GLU A 472 27.58 11.25 -3.52
N LEU A 473 27.28 10.19 -4.28
CA LEU A 473 27.87 8.88 -4.07
C LEU A 473 28.08 8.14 -5.40
N THR A 474 29.34 7.83 -5.69
CA THR A 474 29.75 7.04 -6.87
C THR A 474 29.99 5.59 -6.49
N LYS A 475 29.48 4.66 -7.29
CA LYS A 475 29.71 3.23 -7.14
C LYS A 475 30.05 2.58 -8.47
N HIS A 476 30.97 1.62 -8.38
CA HIS A 476 31.43 0.86 -9.53
C HIS A 476 30.66 -0.45 -9.67
N TYR A 477 30.52 -0.92 -10.90
CA TYR A 477 29.95 -2.20 -11.26
C TYR A 477 30.81 -2.88 -12.33
N LYS A 478 30.69 -4.20 -12.41
CA LYS A 478 31.22 -4.98 -13.54
C LYS A 478 30.12 -5.12 -14.59
N SER A 479 30.47 -5.47 -15.82
CA SER A 479 29.60 -5.54 -17.00
C SER A 479 28.49 -6.63 -16.96
N SER A 480 28.06 -7.05 -15.77
CA SER A 480 27.07 -8.11 -15.53
C SER A 480 26.36 -7.88 -14.19
N ILE A 481 25.63 -6.77 -14.07
CA ILE A 481 24.69 -6.52 -12.98
C ILE A 481 23.26 -6.68 -13.50
N SER A 482 22.34 -7.17 -12.67
CA SER A 482 20.93 -7.22 -13.05
C SER A 482 20.33 -5.81 -12.94
N VAL A 483 19.61 -5.38 -13.97
CA VAL A 483 18.97 -4.06 -14.02
C VAL A 483 17.49 -4.22 -14.35
N GLU A 484 16.65 -3.70 -13.47
CA GLU A 484 15.21 -3.57 -13.70
C GLU A 484 14.88 -2.10 -13.91
N LYS A 485 14.26 -1.71 -15.03
CA LYS A 485 13.88 -0.30 -15.27
C LYS A 485 12.40 -0.15 -15.62
N GLN A 486 11.65 0.54 -14.76
CA GLN A 486 10.28 1.00 -15.06
C GLN A 486 10.32 2.24 -15.97
N GLN A 487 9.67 2.13 -17.13
CA GLN A 487 9.55 3.17 -18.14
C GLN A 487 8.33 4.08 -17.90
N TYR A 488 8.30 5.32 -18.42
CA TYR A 488 7.18 6.28 -18.20
C TYR A 488 5.81 5.77 -18.62
N TYR A 489 5.76 4.97 -19.68
CA TYR A 489 4.52 4.57 -20.31
C TYR A 489 3.88 3.36 -19.62
N ASP A 490 4.50 2.85 -18.56
CA ASP A 490 4.07 1.66 -17.83
C ASP A 490 3.60 2.03 -16.42
N THR A 491 2.36 2.51 -16.33
CA THR A 491 1.73 2.99 -15.09
C THR A 491 0.87 1.93 -14.39
N GLU A 492 0.68 0.76 -15.01
CA GLU A 492 -0.21 -0.30 -14.49
C GLU A 492 0.51 -1.28 -13.55
N ASP A 493 1.84 -1.29 -13.59
CA ASP A 493 2.67 -2.10 -12.72
C ASP A 493 3.58 -1.15 -11.93
N GLU A 494 3.27 -0.85 -10.65
CA GLU A 494 4.13 -0.05 -9.74
C GLU A 494 4.94 -0.92 -8.76
N ILE A 495 4.78 -2.23 -8.84
CA ILE A 495 5.41 -3.26 -8.01
C ILE A 495 5.28 -4.49 -8.90
N GLY A 496 6.22 -4.75 -9.82
CA GLY A 496 7.28 -5.77 -9.65
C GLY A 496 6.80 -7.16 -9.22
N TYR A 497 5.49 -7.37 -9.15
CA TYR A 497 4.81 -8.46 -8.47
C TYR A 497 4.65 -9.67 -9.38
N MET A 498 4.75 -9.46 -10.70
CA MET A 498 4.65 -10.53 -11.68
C MET A 498 5.85 -11.48 -11.61
N ASP A 499 7.04 -10.97 -11.29
CA ASP A 499 8.26 -11.78 -11.12
C ASP A 499 8.34 -12.48 -9.76
N GLU A 500 7.70 -11.93 -8.72
CA GLU A 500 7.56 -12.59 -7.42
C GLU A 500 6.49 -13.71 -7.46
N MET A 501 5.56 -13.66 -8.41
CA MET A 501 4.52 -14.68 -8.60
C MET A 501 4.83 -15.71 -9.68
N PHE A 502 5.68 -15.40 -10.67
CA PHE A 502 5.97 -16.26 -11.82
C PHE A 502 7.47 -16.24 -12.23
N PRO A 503 8.37 -16.85 -11.46
CA PRO A 503 9.82 -16.85 -11.73
C PRO A 503 10.27 -17.51 -13.06
N ASP A 504 9.35 -18.09 -13.83
CA ASP A 504 9.62 -18.73 -15.14
C ASP A 504 9.04 -17.94 -16.34
N PHE A 505 8.49 -16.73 -16.13
CA PHE A 505 7.99 -15.91 -17.23
C PHE A 505 9.15 -15.26 -18.00
N ARG A 506 9.42 -15.72 -19.23
CA ARG A 506 10.56 -15.31 -20.06
C ARG A 506 10.43 -13.91 -20.70
N PHE A 507 9.65 -13.01 -20.11
CA PHE A 507 9.48 -11.64 -20.59
C PHE A 507 8.94 -10.76 -19.44
N ASP A 508 9.84 -10.20 -18.62
CA ASP A 508 9.52 -9.02 -17.81
C ASP A 508 9.73 -7.78 -18.70
N PRO A 509 8.71 -6.94 -18.96
CA PRO A 509 8.91 -5.67 -19.67
C PRO A 509 9.87 -4.68 -18.98
N ARG A 510 10.28 -4.94 -17.73
CA ARG A 510 11.25 -4.16 -16.95
C ARG A 510 12.68 -4.68 -17.04
N ASP A 511 12.89 -5.91 -17.50
CA ASP A 511 14.22 -6.45 -17.77
C ASP A 511 14.97 -5.48 -18.67
N SER A 512 16.06 -4.92 -18.15
CA SER A 512 16.80 -3.84 -18.79
C SER A 512 18.29 -4.04 -18.56
N ASP A 513 19.10 -3.15 -19.14
CA ASP A 513 20.53 -3.17 -18.90
C ASP A 513 21.03 -1.82 -18.38
N VAL A 514 22.28 -1.82 -17.92
CA VAL A 514 22.85 -0.63 -17.30
C VAL A 514 22.99 0.54 -18.27
N ASN A 515 22.98 0.34 -19.59
CA ASN A 515 22.99 1.41 -20.58
C ASN A 515 21.65 2.14 -20.67
N ASP A 516 20.56 1.50 -20.22
CA ASP A 516 19.24 2.12 -20.20
C ASP A 516 19.06 3.08 -19.03
N ILE A 517 19.94 3.05 -18.01
CA ILE A 517 19.89 3.97 -16.89
C ILE A 517 20.45 5.33 -17.30
N GLU A 518 19.65 6.37 -17.10
CA GLU A 518 19.94 7.74 -17.50
C GLU A 518 20.01 8.68 -16.29
N ALA A 519 20.69 9.81 -16.47
CA ALA A 519 20.65 10.88 -15.50
C ALA A 519 19.21 11.37 -15.28
N GLY A 520 18.78 11.43 -14.01
CA GLY A 520 17.40 11.73 -13.61
C GLY A 520 16.60 10.53 -13.20
N ASP A 521 17.02 9.31 -13.57
CA ASP A 521 16.37 8.11 -13.05
C ASP A 521 16.50 8.05 -11.53
N MET A 522 15.44 7.63 -10.86
CA MET A 522 15.49 7.23 -9.47
C MET A 522 15.97 5.79 -9.42
N VAL A 523 17.02 5.53 -8.67
CA VAL A 523 17.57 4.18 -8.54
C VAL A 523 17.58 3.70 -7.10
N PHE A 524 17.39 2.39 -6.96
CA PHE A 524 17.66 1.60 -5.77
C PHE A 524 18.74 0.59 -6.15
N MET A 525 19.92 0.72 -5.54
CA MET A 525 21.07 -0.13 -5.84
C MET A 525 21.41 -1.00 -4.65
N ARG A 526 21.62 -2.28 -4.92
CA ARG A 526 22.23 -3.21 -3.97
C ARG A 526 23.72 -3.26 -4.20
N LEU A 527 24.48 -3.15 -3.11
CA LEU A 527 25.93 -3.27 -3.10
C LEU A 527 26.35 -4.58 -2.46
N THR A 528 27.59 -4.99 -2.74
CA THR A 528 28.28 -6.07 -2.05
C THR A 528 28.35 -5.82 -0.52
N PRO A 529 28.52 -6.88 0.30
CA PRO A 529 28.67 -6.78 1.77
C PRO A 529 29.67 -5.73 2.27
N ASP A 530 30.77 -5.55 1.55
CA ASP A 530 31.84 -4.60 1.82
C ASP A 530 31.54 -3.18 1.26
N GLY A 531 30.40 -3.01 0.59
CA GLY A 531 29.95 -1.77 -0.03
C GLY A 531 30.77 -1.34 -1.25
N SER A 532 31.63 -2.22 -1.79
CA SER A 532 32.62 -1.84 -2.83
C SER A 532 32.07 -1.86 -4.25
N GLY A 533 31.10 -2.72 -4.56
CA GLY A 533 30.53 -2.85 -5.91
C GLY A 533 29.02 -3.01 -5.92
N ILE A 534 28.38 -2.64 -7.01
CA ILE A 534 26.94 -2.86 -7.22
C ILE A 534 26.69 -4.30 -7.68
N VAL A 535 25.66 -4.91 -7.11
CA VAL A 535 25.16 -6.25 -7.43
C VAL A 535 23.95 -6.15 -8.36
N SER A 536 23.04 -5.21 -8.10
CA SER A 536 21.82 -5.01 -8.90
C SER A 536 21.32 -3.57 -8.80
N ILE A 537 20.60 -3.11 -9.83
CA ILE A 537 19.95 -1.80 -9.87
C ILE A 537 18.48 -1.96 -10.23
N SER A 538 17.60 -1.32 -9.47
CA SER A 538 16.22 -1.06 -9.88
C SER A 538 16.07 0.43 -10.14
N ALA A 539 15.53 0.80 -11.30
CA ALA A 539 15.42 2.16 -11.78
C ALA A 539 13.96 2.50 -12.13
N LYS A 540 13.54 3.73 -11.85
CA LYS A 540 12.30 4.33 -12.38
C LYS A 540 12.63 5.73 -12.85
N THR A 541 12.14 6.08 -14.02
CA THR A 541 12.46 7.40 -14.56
C THR A 541 11.72 8.53 -13.83
N ASN A 542 12.38 9.66 -13.54
CA ASN A 542 11.78 10.81 -12.85
C ASN A 542 11.23 11.85 -13.84
N TYR A 543 9.96 11.73 -14.21
CA TYR A 543 9.35 12.61 -15.21
C TYR A 543 8.59 13.79 -14.62
N ILE A 544 8.88 14.99 -15.10
CA ILE A 544 8.03 16.17 -14.93
C ILE A 544 7.27 16.47 -16.22
N VAL A 545 6.21 17.26 -16.12
CA VAL A 545 5.44 17.72 -17.27
C VAL A 545 5.61 19.22 -17.42
N LYS A 546 6.06 19.66 -18.59
CA LYS A 546 6.11 21.09 -18.92
C LYS A 546 5.15 21.42 -20.07
N TYR A 547 4.46 22.55 -19.96
CA TYR A 547 3.58 23.07 -21.00
C TYR A 547 4.17 24.34 -21.57
N GLY A 548 4.28 24.47 -22.89
CA GLY A 548 4.74 25.72 -23.47
C GLY A 548 4.42 25.85 -24.95
N THR A 549 4.66 27.04 -25.48
CA THR A 549 4.46 27.36 -26.88
C THR A 549 5.79 27.31 -27.61
N ILE A 550 5.87 26.56 -28.70
CA ILE A 550 7.04 26.55 -29.58
C ILE A 550 7.22 27.95 -30.19
N LYS A 551 8.34 28.62 -29.92
CA LYS A 551 8.66 29.92 -30.50
C LYS A 551 9.42 29.82 -31.81
N TYR A 552 10.43 28.96 -31.85
CA TYR A 552 11.16 28.64 -33.07
C TYR A 552 11.74 27.22 -32.98
N MET A 553 11.99 26.60 -34.14
CA MET A 553 12.52 25.24 -34.24
C MET A 553 13.70 25.17 -35.21
N VAL A 554 14.69 24.34 -34.90
CA VAL A 554 15.82 24.04 -35.79
C VAL A 554 15.87 22.53 -36.04
N HIS A 555 15.80 22.12 -37.30
CA HIS A 555 15.91 20.71 -37.67
C HIS A 555 17.39 20.32 -37.84
N ASN A 556 17.84 19.28 -37.11
CA ASN A 556 19.22 18.78 -37.14
C ASN A 556 19.34 17.47 -37.94
N GLY A 557 18.43 17.22 -38.89
CA GLY A 557 18.45 16.01 -39.71
C GLY A 557 18.18 14.75 -38.89
N THR A 558 19.10 13.78 -38.92
CA THR A 558 18.96 12.50 -38.20
C THR A 558 19.15 12.61 -36.70
N GLU A 559 19.71 13.73 -36.20
CA GLU A 559 19.90 13.97 -34.77
C GLU A 559 18.61 14.47 -34.08
N GLY A 560 17.55 14.78 -34.85
CA GLY A 560 16.26 15.22 -34.34
C GLY A 560 16.04 16.72 -34.53
N ILE A 561 15.42 17.37 -33.54
CA ILE A 561 15.04 18.79 -33.58
C ILE A 561 15.45 19.53 -32.31
N ARG A 562 15.79 20.81 -32.44
CA ARG A 562 15.97 21.74 -31.32
C ARG A 562 14.77 22.67 -31.22
N LEU A 563 14.08 22.64 -30.09
CA LEU A 563 12.89 23.45 -29.82
C LEU A 563 13.22 24.58 -28.86
N ASN A 564 12.89 25.83 -29.22
CA ASN A 564 12.77 26.91 -28.23
C ASN A 564 11.30 27.02 -27.81
N VAL A 565 11.06 26.83 -26.51
CA VAL A 565 9.72 26.77 -25.94
C VAL A 565 9.56 27.89 -24.93
N ALA A 566 8.52 28.70 -25.09
CA ALA A 566 8.12 29.72 -24.12
C ALA A 566 7.05 29.17 -23.18
N PHE A 567 7.18 29.47 -21.90
CA PHE A 567 6.28 29.03 -20.84
C PHE A 567 5.36 30.18 -20.39
N ASP A 568 4.30 29.83 -19.66
CA ASP A 568 3.28 30.80 -19.20
C ASP A 568 3.82 31.85 -18.22
N ASP A 569 4.96 31.58 -17.57
CA ASP A 569 5.68 32.52 -16.70
C ASP A 569 6.60 33.49 -17.48
N LEU A 570 6.45 33.55 -18.81
CA LEU A 570 7.25 34.32 -19.76
C LEU A 570 8.71 33.86 -19.89
N SER A 571 9.11 32.77 -19.22
CA SER A 571 10.42 32.16 -19.42
C SER A 571 10.50 31.44 -20.77
N THR A 572 11.73 31.22 -21.25
CA THR A 572 11.99 30.38 -22.43
C THR A 572 13.05 29.34 -22.09
N SER A 573 12.95 28.15 -22.69
CA SER A 573 14.01 27.13 -22.60
C SER A 573 14.20 26.45 -23.95
N VAL A 574 15.42 25.94 -24.16
CA VAL A 574 15.79 25.23 -25.38
C VAL A 574 15.91 23.74 -25.06
N PHE A 575 15.26 22.90 -25.87
CA PHE A 575 15.29 21.45 -25.75
C PHE A 575 15.85 20.82 -27.02
N ASP A 576 16.87 19.98 -26.87
CA ASP A 576 17.31 19.07 -27.91
C ASP A 576 16.46 17.79 -27.81
N VAL A 577 15.73 17.49 -28.89
CA VAL A 577 14.76 16.38 -28.96
C VAL A 577 15.26 15.36 -29.98
N PRO A 578 15.76 14.20 -29.54
CA PRO A 578 16.23 13.14 -30.43
C PRO A 578 15.15 12.63 -31.37
N ALA A 579 15.50 12.20 -32.59
CA ALA A 579 14.54 11.81 -33.64
C ALA A 579 13.58 10.65 -33.27
N ASN A 580 13.95 9.81 -32.30
CA ASN A 580 13.14 8.68 -31.82
C ASN A 580 12.09 9.07 -30.77
N ILE A 581 12.07 10.32 -30.30
CA ILE A 581 11.10 10.76 -29.30
C ILE A 581 9.70 10.87 -29.94
N PRO A 582 8.68 10.18 -29.37
CA PRO A 582 7.34 10.18 -29.91
C PRO A 582 6.69 11.57 -29.80
N VAL A 583 6.08 12.01 -30.90
CA VAL A 583 5.17 13.15 -30.92
C VAL A 583 3.76 12.62 -31.03
N LYS A 584 2.83 13.11 -30.20
CA LYS A 584 1.43 12.68 -30.23
C LYS A 584 0.49 13.87 -30.37
N LYS A 585 -0.68 13.61 -30.94
CA LYS A 585 -1.78 14.58 -31.03
C LYS A 585 -3.11 13.85 -30.90
N ALA A 586 -3.92 14.24 -29.91
CA ALA A 586 -5.19 13.57 -29.59
C ALA A 586 -5.06 12.03 -29.50
N GLY A 587 -3.99 11.55 -28.86
CA GLY A 587 -3.69 10.11 -28.70
C GLY A 587 -3.11 9.41 -29.93
N LYS A 588 -2.95 10.09 -31.08
CA LYS A 588 -2.35 9.52 -32.29
C LYS A 588 -0.87 9.86 -32.38
N ASN A 589 -0.04 8.90 -32.78
CA ASN A 589 1.38 9.13 -33.06
C ASN A 589 1.55 9.96 -34.34
N LEU A 590 2.39 10.98 -34.24
CA LEU A 590 2.83 11.87 -35.30
C LEU A 590 4.36 11.82 -35.42
N THR A 591 4.89 12.46 -36.44
CA THR A 591 6.33 12.65 -36.61
C THR A 591 6.76 14.00 -36.03
N GLN A 592 8.05 14.14 -35.73
CA GLN A 592 8.62 15.43 -35.34
C GLN A 592 8.48 16.52 -36.41
N GLY A 593 8.31 16.15 -37.69
CA GLY A 593 8.03 17.09 -38.77
C GLY A 593 6.63 17.71 -38.72
N ASP A 594 5.72 17.17 -37.91
CA ASP A 594 4.37 17.70 -37.74
C ASP A 594 4.29 18.83 -36.70
N LEU A 595 5.38 19.05 -35.95
CA LEU A 595 5.51 20.19 -35.05
C LEU A 595 5.61 21.48 -35.86
N ARG A 596 5.02 22.57 -35.34
CA ARG A 596 5.02 23.90 -35.96
C ARG A 596 5.23 24.97 -34.92
N GLU A 597 5.90 26.05 -35.31
CA GLU A 597 6.00 27.26 -34.50
C GLU A 597 4.59 27.78 -34.16
N GLY A 598 4.42 28.26 -32.92
CA GLY A 598 3.15 28.69 -32.36
C GLY A 598 2.26 27.59 -31.78
N GLN A 599 2.60 26.29 -31.93
CA GLN A 599 1.86 25.21 -31.28
C GLN A 599 2.12 25.20 -29.77
N VAL A 600 1.05 24.94 -29.01
CA VAL A 600 1.15 24.60 -27.59
C VAL A 600 1.45 23.12 -27.48
N ILE A 601 2.49 22.81 -26.72
CA ILE A 601 2.95 21.45 -26.49
C ILE A 601 3.02 21.15 -24.99
N LYS A 602 2.69 19.91 -24.67
CA LYS A 602 2.95 19.27 -23.38
C LYS A 602 4.15 18.34 -23.57
N MET A 603 5.24 18.62 -22.88
CA MET A 603 6.46 17.82 -22.91
C MET A 603 6.57 17.00 -21.63
N LEU A 604 6.75 15.70 -21.78
CA LEU A 604 7.22 14.84 -20.70
C LEU A 604 8.75 14.90 -20.68
N ILE A 605 9.31 15.29 -19.55
CA ILE A 605 10.74 15.57 -19.41
C ILE A 605 11.29 14.71 -18.28
N ASN A 606 12.26 13.84 -18.59
CA ASN A 606 13.08 13.23 -17.54
C ASN A 606 13.96 14.34 -16.98
N GLN A 607 13.70 14.76 -15.74
CA GLN A 607 14.42 15.84 -15.09
C GLN A 607 15.27 15.28 -13.95
N ALA A 608 16.55 15.64 -14.01
CA ALA A 608 17.52 15.34 -12.99
C ALA A 608 17.97 16.65 -12.34
N VAL A 609 17.77 16.82 -11.04
CA VAL A 609 18.28 17.97 -10.29
C VAL A 609 19.42 17.48 -9.39
N PHE A 610 20.66 17.71 -9.81
CA PHE A 610 21.83 17.10 -9.14
C PHE A 610 22.34 17.97 -8.01
N GLU A 611 22.41 19.25 -8.29
CA GLU A 611 22.80 20.28 -7.36
C GLU A 611 21.99 21.52 -7.69
N PRO A 612 21.81 22.41 -6.71
CA PRO A 612 21.23 23.67 -7.01
C PRO A 612 22.12 24.46 -8.00
N GLY A 613 21.73 24.47 -9.27
CA GLY A 613 22.41 25.10 -10.38
C GLY A 613 22.47 24.23 -11.63
N THR A 614 22.28 22.93 -11.43
CA THR A 614 22.63 21.90 -12.40
C THR A 614 21.45 20.96 -12.53
N MET A 615 20.71 21.11 -13.62
CA MET A 615 19.69 20.15 -14.01
C MET A 615 19.92 19.66 -15.44
N THR A 616 19.68 18.38 -15.67
CA THR A 616 19.58 17.80 -17.01
C THR A 616 18.11 17.51 -17.30
N GLU A 617 17.66 17.91 -18.48
CA GLU A 617 16.30 17.71 -18.94
C GLU A 617 16.32 17.00 -20.30
N LEU A 618 15.74 15.80 -20.33
CA LEU A 618 15.61 15.01 -21.56
C LEU A 618 14.15 14.92 -21.93
N VAL A 619 13.79 15.40 -23.13
CA VAL A 619 12.43 15.29 -23.64
C VAL A 619 12.17 13.86 -24.06
N LYS A 620 11.07 13.30 -23.57
CA LYS A 620 10.77 11.86 -23.65
C LYS A 620 9.44 11.58 -24.33
N GLU A 621 8.56 12.56 -24.32
CA GLU A 621 7.39 12.60 -25.18
C GLU A 621 6.98 14.05 -25.42
N ILE A 622 6.45 14.35 -26.61
CA ILE A 622 5.79 15.62 -26.90
C ILE A 622 4.34 15.33 -27.28
N GLN A 623 3.40 15.99 -26.63
CA GLN A 623 2.00 15.98 -27.04
C GLN A 623 1.61 17.38 -27.51
N ILE A 624 1.02 17.46 -28.71
CA ILE A 624 0.42 18.70 -29.21
C ILE A 624 -0.93 18.89 -28.52
N ASP A 625 -1.05 19.96 -27.73
CA ASP A 625 -2.29 20.36 -27.07
C ASP A 625 -3.05 21.29 -28.03
N GLU A 626 -4.05 20.75 -28.75
CA GLU A 626 -4.83 21.52 -29.73
C GLU A 626 -5.69 22.63 -29.11
N TYR A 627 -6.01 22.53 -27.82
CA TYR A 627 -7.04 23.35 -27.18
C TYR A 627 -6.51 24.18 -26.02
N GLY A 628 -5.34 23.86 -25.49
CA GLY A 628 -4.74 24.59 -24.37
C GLY A 628 -5.54 24.43 -23.08
N ASN A 629 -6.26 23.31 -22.89
CA ASN A 629 -7.22 23.09 -21.81
C ASN A 629 -6.69 23.51 -20.43
N THR A 630 -7.44 24.32 -19.69
CA THR A 630 -7.06 24.83 -18.37
C THR A 630 -8.03 24.37 -17.30
N ILE A 631 -7.52 24.17 -16.09
CA ILE A 631 -8.32 24.03 -14.89
C ILE A 631 -9.01 25.36 -14.61
N THR A 632 -10.34 25.36 -14.74
CA THR A 632 -11.16 26.56 -14.57
C THR A 632 -11.54 26.79 -13.12
N ASN A 633 -11.83 25.71 -12.40
CA ASN A 633 -12.34 25.74 -11.04
C ASN A 633 -11.85 24.54 -10.22
N VAL A 634 -11.60 24.79 -8.93
CA VAL A 634 -11.47 23.74 -7.93
C VAL A 634 -12.56 23.96 -6.89
N TYR A 635 -13.41 22.95 -6.68
CA TYR A 635 -14.50 23.00 -5.73
C TYR A 635 -14.18 22.17 -4.49
N LYS A 636 -14.70 22.61 -3.34
CA LYS A 636 -14.78 21.84 -2.10
C LYS A 636 -16.25 21.73 -1.68
N GLY A 637 -16.69 20.57 -1.23
CA GLY A 637 -17.98 20.43 -0.54
C GLY A 637 -18.05 19.16 0.30
N LYS A 638 -19.18 18.93 0.94
CA LYS A 638 -19.52 17.64 1.56
C LYS A 638 -20.12 16.69 0.53
N LEU A 639 -19.84 15.40 0.65
CA LEU A 639 -20.42 14.40 -0.22
C LEU A 639 -21.95 14.35 -0.06
N GLY A 640 -22.66 14.67 -1.13
CA GLY A 640 -24.12 14.51 -1.23
C GLY A 640 -24.47 13.17 -1.88
N ASN A 641 -25.30 13.23 -2.92
CA ASN A 641 -25.68 12.05 -3.70
C ASN A 641 -24.70 11.79 -4.85
N LEU A 642 -24.33 10.53 -5.05
CA LEU A 642 -23.57 10.05 -6.21
C LEU A 642 -24.46 9.09 -7.00
N ASN A 643 -24.93 9.51 -8.17
CA ASN A 643 -25.97 8.81 -8.93
C ASN A 643 -25.44 8.32 -10.29
N GLU A 644 -25.40 7.00 -10.47
CA GLU A 644 -24.98 6.32 -11.71
C GLU A 644 -25.93 6.62 -12.87
N ALA A 645 -27.24 6.39 -12.65
CA ALA A 645 -28.25 6.51 -13.68
C ALA A 645 -28.41 7.96 -14.15
N GLY A 646 -28.23 8.91 -13.23
CA GLY A 646 -28.23 10.34 -13.51
C GLY A 646 -26.87 10.96 -13.83
N ARG A 647 -25.78 10.16 -13.86
CA ARG A 647 -24.39 10.58 -14.09
C ARG A 647 -24.01 11.87 -13.36
N SER A 648 -24.34 11.98 -12.08
CA SER A 648 -24.10 13.20 -11.30
C SER A 648 -23.48 12.96 -9.94
N LEU A 649 -22.56 13.85 -9.57
CA LEU A 649 -22.02 14.04 -8.22
C LEU A 649 -22.62 15.31 -7.63
N THR A 650 -23.33 15.19 -6.52
CA THR A 650 -23.84 16.34 -5.77
C THR A 650 -22.89 16.67 -4.63
N LEU A 651 -22.36 17.89 -4.63
CA LEU A 651 -21.63 18.48 -3.52
C LEU A 651 -22.59 19.31 -2.67
N GLN A 652 -22.63 19.09 -1.36
CA GLN A 652 -23.35 19.93 -0.41
C GLN A 652 -22.39 20.95 0.20
N ASN A 653 -22.89 22.13 0.61
CA ASN A 653 -22.07 23.19 1.24
C ASN A 653 -20.81 23.49 0.43
N THR A 654 -20.99 23.80 -0.86
CA THR A 654 -19.92 23.91 -1.83
C THR A 654 -19.23 25.27 -1.75
N TYR A 655 -17.92 25.29 -1.92
CA TYR A 655 -17.07 26.47 -2.05
C TYR A 655 -16.18 26.34 -3.28
N THR A 656 -15.81 27.47 -3.87
CA THR A 656 -14.84 27.55 -4.96
C THR A 656 -13.50 28.05 -4.42
N LEU A 657 -12.39 27.46 -4.87
CA LEU A 657 -11.06 27.94 -4.54
C LEU A 657 -10.77 29.27 -5.24
N THR A 658 -10.32 30.26 -4.49
CA THR A 658 -9.90 31.57 -5.01
C THR A 658 -8.55 31.95 -4.42
N LYS A 659 -7.91 33.03 -4.93
CA LYS A 659 -6.70 33.60 -4.31
C LYS A 659 -6.87 34.00 -2.83
N ALA A 660 -8.11 34.16 -2.36
CA ALA A 660 -8.40 34.45 -0.95
C ALA A 660 -8.83 33.20 -0.14
N GLY A 661 -8.56 32.00 -0.67
CA GLY A 661 -9.03 30.72 -0.15
C GLY A 661 -10.44 30.34 -0.64
N TRP A 662 -11.13 29.48 0.12
CA TRP A 662 -12.50 29.02 -0.19
C TRP A 662 -13.52 30.17 -0.11
N ARG A 663 -14.19 30.47 -1.24
CA ARG A 663 -15.23 31.52 -1.38
C ARG A 663 -16.43 30.99 -2.18
N ASN A 664 -17.36 31.87 -2.53
CA ASN A 664 -18.52 31.58 -3.39
C ASN A 664 -19.35 30.39 -2.89
N TYR A 665 -19.85 30.51 -1.66
CA TYR A 665 -20.65 29.46 -1.03
C TYR A 665 -21.94 29.19 -1.81
N GLU A 666 -22.20 27.92 -2.09
CA GLU A 666 -23.45 27.41 -2.66
C GLU A 666 -23.98 26.26 -1.79
N LYS A 667 -25.29 26.23 -1.52
CA LYS A 667 -25.90 25.19 -0.67
C LYS A 667 -25.71 23.78 -1.25
N ALA A 668 -25.83 23.64 -2.55
CA ALA A 668 -25.57 22.40 -3.26
C ALA A 668 -25.15 22.70 -4.70
N LYS A 669 -24.23 21.90 -5.23
CA LYS A 669 -23.77 21.96 -6.62
C LYS A 669 -23.83 20.57 -7.22
N VAL A 670 -24.40 20.45 -8.41
CA VAL A 670 -24.51 19.19 -9.15
C VAL A 670 -23.49 19.22 -10.28
N LEU A 671 -22.58 18.26 -10.30
CA LEU A 671 -21.51 18.14 -11.27
C LEU A 671 -21.70 16.89 -12.13
N ASP A 672 -21.44 17.01 -13.44
CA ASP A 672 -21.54 15.89 -14.39
C ASP A 672 -20.32 14.96 -14.29
N ILE A 673 -20.58 13.67 -14.05
CA ILE A 673 -19.56 12.60 -14.01
C ILE A 673 -19.58 11.70 -15.25
N SER A 674 -20.17 12.16 -16.36
CA SER A 674 -20.25 11.40 -17.62
C SER A 674 -18.91 11.20 -18.32
N ASN A 675 -17.87 11.96 -17.91
CA ASN A 675 -16.53 11.84 -18.45
C ASN A 675 -15.86 10.53 -18.01
N LYS A 676 -15.44 9.69 -18.97
CA LYS A 676 -14.79 8.40 -18.70
C LYS A 676 -13.37 8.53 -18.14
N TYR A 677 -12.78 9.72 -18.22
CA TYR A 677 -11.40 9.97 -17.78
C TYR A 677 -11.31 10.57 -16.38
N ILE A 678 -12.39 10.53 -15.59
CA ILE A 678 -12.36 11.02 -14.20
C ILE A 678 -11.58 10.02 -13.35
N THR A 679 -10.64 10.55 -12.57
CA THR A 679 -9.92 9.78 -11.55
C THR A 679 -10.50 10.07 -10.16
N TYR A 680 -10.64 9.02 -9.34
CA TYR A 680 -11.23 9.09 -8.00
C TYR A 680 -10.23 8.60 -6.95
N PHE A 681 -10.11 9.33 -5.85
CA PHE A 681 -9.17 9.01 -4.77
C PHE A 681 -9.84 9.12 -3.40
N LEU A 682 -9.51 8.24 -2.46
CA LEU A 682 -9.89 8.32 -1.06
C LEU A 682 -8.63 8.33 -0.19
N ASP A 683 -8.41 9.41 0.55
CA ASP A 683 -7.24 9.62 1.42
C ASP A 683 -5.90 9.26 0.73
N GLY A 684 -5.80 9.56 -0.57
CA GLY A 684 -4.61 9.34 -1.40
C GLY A 684 -4.53 7.99 -2.12
N LYS A 685 -5.45 7.05 -1.87
CA LYS A 685 -5.56 5.80 -2.62
C LYS A 685 -6.54 5.94 -3.78
N GLN A 686 -6.15 5.53 -5.00
CA GLN A 686 -7.07 5.51 -6.13
C GLN A 686 -8.18 4.48 -5.89
N ILE A 687 -9.42 4.86 -6.18
CA ILE A 687 -10.61 4.02 -6.04
C ILE A 687 -11.42 4.05 -7.34
N SER A 688 -12.28 3.05 -7.54
CA SER A 688 -13.25 3.07 -8.65
C SER A 688 -14.47 3.93 -8.29
N LEU A 689 -15.19 4.39 -9.31
CA LEU A 689 -16.49 5.03 -9.13
C LEU A 689 -17.47 4.11 -8.37
N ASP A 690 -17.48 2.82 -8.70
CA ASP A 690 -18.31 1.81 -8.03
C ASP A 690 -18.00 1.70 -6.54
N TYR A 691 -16.71 1.76 -6.17
CA TYR A 691 -16.31 1.76 -4.77
C TYR A 691 -16.84 3.02 -4.06
N ALA A 692 -16.65 4.20 -4.67
CA ALA A 692 -17.17 5.45 -4.11
C ALA A 692 -18.69 5.37 -3.87
N MET A 693 -19.44 4.86 -4.85
CA MET A 693 -20.89 4.73 -4.79
C MET A 693 -21.38 3.75 -3.71
N ASN A 694 -20.71 2.62 -3.55
CA ASN A 694 -21.16 1.57 -2.65
C ASN A 694 -20.77 1.83 -1.20
N TYR A 695 -19.62 2.47 -0.97
CA TYR A 695 -19.01 2.56 0.36
C TYR A 695 -18.90 3.99 0.91
N LEU A 696 -18.90 5.04 0.09
CA LEU A 696 -18.85 6.44 0.54
C LEU A 696 -20.27 7.01 0.65
N LYS A 697 -21.05 6.50 1.62
CA LYS A 697 -22.44 6.96 1.89
C LYS A 697 -22.56 7.94 3.08
N LEU A 698 -21.43 8.39 3.62
CA LEU A 698 -21.38 9.22 4.83
C LEU A 698 -21.57 10.72 4.50
N GLN A 699 -22.40 11.42 5.29
CA GLN A 699 -22.72 12.84 5.10
C GLN A 699 -21.59 13.82 5.50
N ASP A 700 -20.43 13.33 5.96
CA ASP A 700 -19.37 14.20 6.52
C ASP A 700 -18.01 14.09 5.81
N ILE A 701 -17.94 13.42 4.66
CA ILE A 701 -16.72 13.34 3.85
C ILE A 701 -16.52 14.65 3.08
N ASP A 702 -15.33 15.25 3.19
CA ASP A 702 -14.92 16.39 2.36
C ASP A 702 -14.56 15.88 0.96
N VAL A 703 -15.07 16.56 -0.07
CA VAL A 703 -14.84 16.23 -1.48
C VAL A 703 -14.21 17.43 -2.16
N TYR A 704 -13.07 17.21 -2.79
CA TYR A 704 -12.36 18.18 -3.61
C TYR A 704 -12.47 17.77 -5.09
N VAL A 705 -12.86 18.69 -5.96
CA VAL A 705 -13.12 18.41 -7.37
C VAL A 705 -12.40 19.42 -8.25
N ALA A 706 -11.60 18.94 -9.21
CA ALA A 706 -10.98 19.78 -10.24
C ALA A 706 -11.81 19.74 -11.54
N MET A 707 -12.08 20.92 -12.09
CA MET A 707 -12.81 21.13 -13.34
C MET A 707 -11.85 21.61 -14.44
N GLU A 708 -11.94 21.02 -15.61
CA GLU A 708 -11.18 21.39 -16.81
C GLU A 708 -12.11 21.98 -17.88
N GLN A 709 -11.67 23.04 -18.57
CA GLN A 709 -12.35 23.57 -19.75
C GLN A 709 -12.25 22.57 -20.90
N TYR A 710 -13.38 22.22 -21.50
CA TYR A 710 -13.46 21.36 -22.68
C TYR A 710 -14.43 21.95 -23.71
N TYR A 711 -13.90 22.63 -24.73
CA TYR A 711 -14.67 23.47 -25.67
C TYR A 711 -15.47 24.56 -24.94
N ASP A 712 -16.80 24.55 -25.03
CA ASP A 712 -17.69 25.52 -24.38
C ASP A 712 -18.20 25.05 -23.00
N ASP A 713 -17.83 23.83 -22.56
CA ASP A 713 -18.31 23.20 -21.32
C ASP A 713 -17.17 22.94 -20.31
N GLU A 714 -17.50 22.90 -19.01
CA GLU A 714 -16.58 22.44 -17.95
C GLU A 714 -16.82 20.97 -17.63
N LYS A 715 -15.76 20.18 -17.50
CA LYS A 715 -15.83 18.75 -17.14
C LYS A 715 -15.01 18.44 -15.90
N ILE A 716 -15.48 17.47 -15.11
CA ILE A 716 -14.68 16.92 -14.02
C ILE A 716 -13.50 16.13 -14.60
N ILE A 717 -12.32 16.28 -14.00
CA ILE A 717 -11.13 15.50 -14.34
C ILE A 717 -10.55 14.72 -13.14
N LYS A 718 -10.71 15.24 -11.91
CA LYS A 718 -10.18 14.61 -10.69
C LYS A 718 -11.11 14.86 -9.50
N VAL A 719 -11.37 13.81 -8.71
CA VAL A 719 -12.17 13.85 -7.49
C VAL A 719 -11.38 13.22 -6.35
N ASN A 720 -11.23 13.93 -5.24
CA ASN A 720 -10.55 13.44 -4.04
C ASN A 720 -11.50 13.51 -2.83
N PHE A 721 -11.71 12.36 -2.18
CA PHE A 721 -12.49 12.19 -0.95
C PHE A 721 -11.51 12.20 0.23
N GLY A 722 -11.66 13.17 1.13
CA GLY A 722 -10.82 13.34 2.31
C GLY A 722 -11.60 13.17 3.61
N THR A 723 -11.04 12.41 4.56
CA THR A 723 -11.62 12.20 5.90
C THR A 723 -10.96 13.06 6.98
N GLY A 724 -9.87 13.75 6.63
CA GLY A 724 -9.15 14.66 7.53
C GLY A 724 -9.86 16.00 7.72
N ARG A 725 -9.38 16.77 8.71
CA ARG A 725 -9.83 18.15 8.90
C ARG A 725 -9.10 19.07 7.93
N ASP A 726 -9.87 19.96 7.30
CA ASP A 726 -9.35 20.97 6.41
C ASP A 726 -8.60 22.09 7.17
N GLN A 727 -7.43 22.47 6.66
CA GLN A 727 -6.69 23.65 7.07
C GLN A 727 -6.05 24.32 5.85
N ILE A 728 -6.41 25.58 5.58
CA ILE A 728 -5.76 26.40 4.56
C ILE A 728 -4.50 27.04 5.16
N LEU A 729 -3.37 26.89 4.47
CA LEU A 729 -2.14 27.62 4.79
C LEU A 729 -2.11 28.96 4.07
N SER A 730 -1.44 29.94 4.67
CA SER A 730 -1.14 31.20 3.99
C SER A 730 -0.34 30.95 2.71
N GLU A 731 -0.68 31.67 1.65
CA GLU A 731 0.10 31.66 0.41
C GLU A 731 1.53 32.07 0.70
N ASP A 732 2.50 31.29 0.24
CA ASP A 732 3.91 31.56 0.47
C ASP A 732 4.78 30.79 -0.54
N ASN A 733 6.08 31.06 -0.55
CA ASN A 733 6.99 30.31 -1.41
C ASN A 733 7.28 28.91 -0.83
N VAL A 734 7.33 27.92 -1.71
CA VAL A 734 7.87 26.60 -1.43
C VAL A 734 9.38 26.75 -1.16
N THR A 735 9.85 26.35 0.01
CA THR A 735 11.26 26.48 0.41
C THR A 735 12.08 25.22 0.15
N TYR A 736 11.42 24.09 -0.02
CA TYR A 736 12.03 22.79 -0.27
C TYR A 736 11.00 21.88 -0.93
N SER A 737 11.44 21.06 -1.89
CA SER A 737 10.68 19.94 -2.45
C SER A 737 11.64 18.79 -2.68
N ASN A 738 11.22 17.56 -2.36
CA ASN A 738 11.99 16.36 -2.69
C ASN A 738 11.78 15.89 -4.14
N GLY A 739 11.02 16.64 -4.95
CA GLY A 739 10.69 16.27 -6.33
C GLY A 739 9.82 15.03 -6.45
N PHE A 740 9.17 14.58 -5.37
CA PHE A 740 8.32 13.40 -5.36
C PHE A 740 6.98 13.66 -4.67
N ASN A 741 6.97 13.68 -3.33
CA ASN A 741 5.75 13.70 -2.54
C ASN A 741 5.82 14.52 -1.25
N ALA A 742 6.88 15.30 -1.05
CA ALA A 742 7.04 16.11 0.14
C ALA A 742 7.68 17.46 -0.18
N PHE A 743 7.09 18.51 0.36
CA PHE A 743 7.59 19.88 0.23
C PHE A 743 7.40 20.67 1.52
N ARG A 744 8.02 21.84 1.61
CA ARG A 744 7.86 22.78 2.74
C ARG A 744 7.51 24.15 2.20
N MET A 745 6.71 24.89 2.97
CA MET A 745 6.36 26.28 2.72
C MET A 745 7.23 27.19 3.57
N LEU A 746 7.47 28.44 3.16
CA LEU A 746 8.15 29.40 4.02
C LEU A 746 7.33 29.69 5.30
N SER A 747 6.00 29.70 5.18
CA SER A 747 5.05 29.84 6.28
C SER A 747 4.96 28.61 7.20
N SER A 748 5.54 27.46 6.82
CA SER A 748 5.49 26.21 7.60
C SER A 748 6.76 25.39 7.49
N THR A 749 7.47 25.22 8.61
CA THR A 749 8.71 24.42 8.68
C THR A 749 8.49 22.90 8.62
N GLN A 750 7.23 22.44 8.72
CA GLN A 750 6.86 21.02 8.66
C GLN A 750 6.80 20.52 7.22
N ASN A 751 7.17 19.25 7.00
CA ASN A 751 7.00 18.58 5.71
C ASN A 751 5.50 18.43 5.41
N ILE A 752 5.04 19.08 4.35
CA ILE A 752 3.73 18.84 3.76
C ILE A 752 3.87 17.67 2.79
N ARG A 753 3.11 16.62 3.03
CA ARG A 753 3.06 15.43 2.19
C ARG A 753 1.97 15.59 1.14
N THR A 754 2.24 15.11 -0.06
CA THR A 754 1.25 14.95 -1.12
C THR A 754 1.07 13.46 -1.42
N ASN A 755 -0.01 13.14 -2.13
CA ASN A 755 -0.32 11.80 -2.56
C ASN A 755 -0.95 11.85 -3.98
N PRO A 756 -1.17 10.70 -4.64
CA PRO A 756 -1.79 10.68 -5.97
C PRO A 756 -3.17 11.37 -6.04
N GLY A 757 -3.90 11.47 -4.93
CA GLY A 757 -5.17 12.20 -4.84
C GLY A 757 -5.03 13.72 -4.72
N THR A 758 -3.85 14.26 -4.41
CA THR A 758 -3.62 15.71 -4.30
C THR A 758 -3.92 16.40 -5.64
N ILE A 759 -4.69 17.48 -5.59
CA ILE A 759 -4.99 18.32 -6.76
C ILE A 759 -3.90 19.40 -6.83
N VAL A 760 -2.92 19.24 -7.72
CA VAL A 760 -1.88 20.26 -7.94
C VAL A 760 -2.24 21.06 -9.19
N VAL A 761 -2.53 22.35 -9.01
CA VAL A 761 -2.81 23.27 -10.11
C VAL A 761 -1.64 24.23 -10.22
N LYS A 762 -1.01 24.31 -11.39
CA LYS A 762 0.08 25.28 -11.65
C LYS A 762 -0.22 26.01 -12.94
N ASN A 763 -0.31 27.34 -12.87
CA ASN A 763 -0.63 28.20 -14.01
C ASN A 763 -1.90 27.74 -14.79
N GLY A 764 -2.91 27.26 -14.06
CA GLY A 764 -4.14 26.77 -14.67
C GLY A 764 -4.04 25.39 -15.31
N LYS A 765 -3.01 24.58 -15.05
CA LYS A 765 -2.90 23.18 -15.50
C LYS A 765 -2.91 22.23 -14.32
N LEU A 766 -3.55 21.06 -14.47
CA LEU A 766 -3.49 19.98 -13.48
C LEU A 766 -2.19 19.18 -13.65
N LEU A 767 -1.42 19.07 -12.57
CA LEU A 767 -0.11 18.42 -12.56
C LEU A 767 -0.02 17.36 -11.45
N GLU A 768 1.03 16.55 -11.55
CA GLU A 768 1.42 15.62 -10.49
C GLU A 768 2.29 16.30 -9.43
N SER A 769 2.35 15.69 -8.25
CA SER A 769 3.03 16.21 -7.05
C SER A 769 4.51 16.57 -7.25
N ASN A 770 5.21 15.81 -8.10
CA ASN A 770 6.61 16.04 -8.41
C ASN A 770 6.87 17.34 -9.20
N ASN A 771 5.83 18.02 -9.68
CA ASN A 771 5.94 19.32 -10.36
C ASN A 771 5.97 20.52 -9.37
N ILE A 772 5.80 20.27 -8.07
CA ILE A 772 5.94 21.28 -7.03
C ILE A 772 7.44 21.48 -6.77
N VAL A 773 7.97 22.67 -7.06
CA VAL A 773 9.40 22.97 -6.94
C VAL A 773 9.62 24.26 -6.14
N ALA A 774 10.77 24.40 -5.49
CA ALA A 774 11.15 25.69 -4.91
C ALA A 774 11.64 26.64 -6.02
N PRO A 775 11.26 27.94 -6.04
CA PRO A 775 10.46 28.67 -5.06
C PRO A 775 9.00 28.94 -5.50
N ASP A 776 8.28 27.91 -5.97
CA ASP A 776 6.87 28.05 -6.38
C ASP A 776 6.05 28.78 -5.31
N TYR A 777 5.28 29.79 -5.70
CA TYR A 777 4.38 30.49 -4.79
C TYR A 777 3.03 29.76 -4.76
N ALA A 778 2.72 29.13 -3.62
CA ALA A 778 1.64 28.17 -3.54
C ALA A 778 0.61 28.54 -2.45
N GLN A 779 -0.66 28.39 -2.79
CA GLN A 779 -1.75 28.28 -1.82
C GLN A 779 -1.98 26.80 -1.53
N VAL A 780 -1.88 26.37 -0.27
CA VAL A 780 -1.99 24.96 0.10
C VAL A 780 -3.20 24.75 0.99
N VAL A 781 -4.00 23.74 0.64
CA VAL A 781 -5.13 23.25 1.44
C VAL A 781 -4.77 21.87 1.98
N LEU A 782 -4.66 21.76 3.30
CA LEU A 782 -4.40 20.49 4.00
C LEU A 782 -5.71 19.76 4.30
N ASN A 783 -5.67 18.44 4.30
CA ASN A 783 -6.73 17.56 4.81
C ASN A 783 -6.08 16.52 5.75
N GLY A 784 -6.08 16.80 7.05
CA GLY A 784 -5.34 16.01 8.06
C GLY A 784 -3.95 16.56 8.41
N ALA A 785 -3.15 15.78 9.15
CA ALA A 785 -1.87 16.22 9.71
C ALA A 785 -0.78 16.41 8.64
N TYR A 786 -0.75 17.60 8.02
CA TYR A 786 0.21 18.01 6.97
C TYR A 786 0.12 17.21 5.66
N SER A 787 -1.06 16.70 5.32
CA SER A 787 -1.35 16.08 4.02
C SER A 787 -2.08 17.08 3.12
N ALA A 788 -1.55 17.39 1.95
CA ALA A 788 -2.15 18.35 1.02
C ALA A 788 -3.28 17.70 0.20
N ALA A 789 -4.48 18.29 0.26
CA ALA A 789 -5.58 17.98 -0.65
C ALA A 789 -5.50 18.80 -1.93
N VAL A 790 -5.11 20.08 -1.83
CA VAL A 790 -4.94 20.98 -2.99
C VAL A 790 -3.66 21.79 -2.83
N VAL A 791 -2.89 21.91 -3.91
CA VAL A 791 -1.73 22.81 -4.02
C VAL A 791 -1.95 23.67 -5.26
N ASN A 792 -2.31 24.94 -5.06
CA ASN A 792 -2.55 25.88 -6.15
C ASN A 792 -1.35 26.83 -6.27
N ILE A 793 -0.51 26.58 -7.27
CA ILE A 793 0.69 27.35 -7.58
C ILE A 793 0.32 28.46 -8.55
N THR A 794 0.56 29.70 -8.12
CA THR A 794 0.30 30.89 -8.91
C THR A 794 1.54 31.77 -8.94
N PRO A 795 1.67 32.68 -9.92
CA PRO A 795 2.73 33.68 -9.90
C PRO A 795 2.68 34.48 -8.59
N GLU A 796 3.83 34.67 -7.95
CA GLU A 796 3.96 35.44 -6.72
C GLU A 796 3.39 36.86 -6.91
N PRO A 797 2.48 37.33 -6.04
CA PRO A 797 2.02 38.71 -6.03
C PRO A 797 3.19 39.65 -5.70
N SER A 798 3.90 40.13 -6.71
CA SER A 798 5.02 41.06 -6.52
C SER A 798 4.53 42.34 -5.84
N HIS A 799 5.19 42.73 -4.74
CA HIS A 799 5.25 44.14 -4.37
C HIS A 799 6.09 44.84 -5.42
N ALA A 800 5.40 45.47 -6.38
CA ALA A 800 5.86 46.47 -7.34
C ALA A 800 7.40 46.58 -7.60
N GLY A 801 7.87 46.07 -8.75
CA GLY A 801 8.93 46.72 -9.53
C GLY A 801 10.37 46.19 -9.47
N LEU A 802 10.92 45.74 -8.34
CA LEU A 802 12.32 45.26 -8.29
C LEU A 802 12.51 44.04 -7.37
N SER A 803 13.21 43.03 -7.87
CA SER A 803 13.65 41.83 -7.14
C SER A 803 15.17 41.82 -7.01
N ILE A 804 15.68 41.38 -5.86
CA ILE A 804 17.12 41.32 -5.58
C ILE A 804 17.55 39.85 -5.56
N PHE A 805 18.33 39.46 -6.55
CA PHE A 805 18.91 38.13 -6.68
C PHE A 805 20.38 38.13 -6.31
N ARG A 806 20.96 36.96 -6.07
CA ARG A 806 22.39 36.74 -5.98
C ARG A 806 22.74 35.45 -6.70
N GLY A 807 23.43 35.52 -7.84
CA GLY A 807 23.67 34.35 -8.69
C GLY A 807 25.09 34.20 -9.16
N ARG A 808 25.51 32.95 -9.39
CA ARG A 808 26.80 32.62 -9.98
C ARG A 808 26.69 32.63 -11.50
N VAL A 809 27.54 33.37 -12.20
CA VAL A 809 27.50 33.49 -13.66
C VAL A 809 27.89 32.18 -14.32
N LYS A 810 27.05 31.72 -15.25
CA LYS A 810 27.27 30.56 -16.11
C LYS A 810 27.84 30.97 -17.47
N ASP A 811 27.20 31.95 -18.10
CA ASP A 811 27.47 32.40 -19.47
C ASP A 811 26.99 33.85 -19.62
N ILE A 812 27.64 34.62 -20.49
CA ILE A 812 27.32 36.01 -20.76
C ILE A 812 27.25 36.22 -22.27
N ASN A 813 26.03 36.37 -22.78
CA ASN A 813 25.83 36.90 -24.12
C ASN A 813 25.86 38.43 -24.08
N GLN A 814 27.03 38.98 -24.41
CA GLN A 814 27.34 40.39 -24.28
C GLN A 814 26.25 41.29 -24.89
N HIS A 815 25.79 42.28 -24.10
CA HIS A 815 24.71 43.21 -24.46
C HIS A 815 23.32 42.60 -24.69
N VAL A 816 23.13 41.29 -24.43
CA VAL A 816 21.84 40.60 -24.63
C VAL A 816 21.32 40.05 -23.32
N ASN A 817 22.09 39.16 -22.68
CA ASN A 817 21.72 38.59 -21.39
C ASN A 817 22.92 37.98 -20.66
N MET A 818 22.73 37.76 -19.36
CA MET A 818 23.58 36.90 -18.56
C MET A 818 22.76 35.73 -18.04
N THR A 819 23.34 34.53 -18.07
CA THR A 819 22.76 33.36 -17.42
C THR A 819 23.50 33.14 -16.12
N VAL A 820 22.77 33.06 -15.01
CA VAL A 820 23.32 32.54 -13.76
C VAL A 820 23.00 31.06 -13.64
N GLN A 821 23.96 30.24 -13.22
CA GLN A 821 23.75 28.80 -13.03
C GLN A 821 22.80 28.52 -11.87
N SER A 822 22.97 29.22 -10.76
CA SER A 822 22.08 29.20 -9.60
C SER A 822 21.94 30.60 -9.05
N PHE A 823 20.85 30.88 -8.36
CA PHE A 823 20.62 32.18 -7.73
C PHE A 823 19.95 32.04 -6.37
N ALA A 824 20.09 33.04 -5.51
CA ALA A 824 19.24 33.20 -4.34
C ALA A 824 18.42 34.48 -4.48
N LEU A 825 17.13 34.42 -4.20
CA LEU A 825 16.24 35.59 -4.13
C LEU A 825 16.24 36.13 -2.69
N LEU A 826 16.39 37.43 -2.52
CA LEU A 826 16.30 38.06 -1.21
C LEU A 826 14.84 38.28 -0.80
N GLY A 827 14.39 37.55 0.23
CA GLY A 827 13.10 37.73 0.90
C GLY A 827 13.30 38.20 2.34
N GLY A 828 13.07 39.48 2.61
CA GLY A 828 13.28 40.06 3.93
C GLY A 828 14.77 40.11 4.32
N MET A 829 15.22 39.22 5.22
CA MET A 829 16.64 38.99 5.56
C MET A 829 17.18 37.66 5.01
N ASN A 830 16.31 36.84 4.42
CA ASN A 830 16.64 35.48 4.02
C ASN A 830 16.94 35.40 2.52
N TRP A 831 18.02 34.71 2.19
CA TRP A 831 18.35 34.36 0.81
C TRP A 831 17.70 33.01 0.48
N ILE A 832 16.61 33.05 -0.28
CA ILE A 832 15.87 31.88 -0.75
C ILE A 832 16.61 31.32 -1.96
N TYR A 833 17.26 30.19 -1.76
CA TYR A 833 18.12 29.62 -2.77
C TYR A 833 17.34 28.88 -3.87
N SER A 834 17.76 29.06 -5.12
CA SER A 834 17.21 28.45 -6.31
C SER A 834 18.31 27.74 -7.12
N PRO A 835 18.15 26.43 -7.36
CA PRO A 835 18.91 25.67 -8.32
C PRO A 835 18.86 26.13 -9.76
N ILE A 836 17.85 26.90 -10.12
CA ILE A 836 17.41 26.91 -11.51
C ILE A 836 18.21 27.98 -12.24
N PRO A 837 18.89 27.65 -13.35
CA PRO A 837 19.55 28.68 -14.13
C PRO A 837 18.56 29.75 -14.53
N ARG A 838 18.94 31.01 -14.34
CA ARG A 838 18.07 32.15 -14.66
C ARG A 838 18.77 33.06 -15.63
N VAL A 839 18.05 33.39 -16.70
CA VAL A 839 18.49 34.36 -17.68
C VAL A 839 18.01 35.74 -17.23
N PHE A 840 18.95 36.67 -17.16
CA PHE A 840 18.67 38.08 -16.97
C PHE A 840 19.05 38.85 -18.22
N ASN A 841 18.07 39.53 -18.82
CA ASN A 841 18.28 40.40 -19.96
C ASN A 841 19.14 41.58 -19.53
N THR A 842 20.17 41.88 -20.31
CA THR A 842 21.08 43.02 -20.14
C THR A 842 21.00 43.91 -21.37
N ASP A 843 21.26 45.19 -21.21
CA ASP A 843 21.45 46.14 -22.32
C ASP A 843 22.40 47.25 -21.85
N TYR A 844 22.58 48.29 -22.67
CA TYR A 844 23.46 49.41 -22.35
C TYR A 844 23.07 50.20 -21.09
N ASP A 845 21.84 50.08 -20.60
CA ASP A 845 21.36 50.75 -19.38
C ASP A 845 21.59 49.89 -18.12
N THR A 846 22.06 48.65 -18.26
CA THR A 846 22.40 47.79 -17.12
C THR A 846 23.69 48.30 -16.46
N VAL A 847 23.63 48.63 -15.17
CA VAL A 847 24.80 49.12 -14.42
C VAL A 847 25.57 47.95 -13.79
N ILE A 848 26.86 47.84 -14.09
CA ILE A 848 27.73 46.77 -13.60
C ILE A 848 28.76 47.37 -12.64
N MET A 849 28.91 46.79 -11.44
CA MET A 849 29.80 47.30 -10.40
C MET A 849 30.60 46.19 -9.72
N ASP A 850 31.83 46.50 -9.32
CA ASP A 850 32.67 45.70 -8.43
C ASP A 850 33.18 46.52 -7.24
N SER A 851 34.11 45.97 -6.45
CA SER A 851 34.69 46.66 -5.29
C SER A 851 35.42 47.97 -5.64
N ASN A 852 35.86 48.14 -6.89
CA ASN A 852 36.58 49.31 -7.39
C ASN A 852 35.64 50.34 -8.05
N GLY A 853 34.37 50.01 -8.31
CA GLY A 853 33.37 50.90 -8.89
C GLY A 853 32.74 50.32 -10.16
N LEU A 854 32.38 51.19 -11.11
CA LEU A 854 31.73 50.80 -12.37
C LEU A 854 32.65 49.94 -13.24
N VAL A 855 32.10 48.84 -13.76
CA VAL A 855 32.75 47.92 -14.69
C VAL A 855 32.25 48.22 -16.11
N PRO A 856 33.13 48.49 -17.09
CA PRO A 856 32.72 48.64 -18.48
C PRO A 856 32.05 47.37 -19.04
N HIS A 857 31.01 47.53 -19.86
CA HIS A 857 30.33 46.40 -20.53
C HIS A 857 31.28 45.54 -21.39
N GLU A 858 32.36 46.14 -21.88
CA GLU A 858 33.43 45.47 -22.63
C GLU A 858 34.20 44.45 -21.79
N ASP A 859 34.27 44.71 -20.47
CA ASP A 859 34.99 43.89 -19.50
C ASP A 859 34.06 42.88 -18.81
N PHE A 860 32.75 42.93 -19.04
CA PHE A 860 31.78 41.95 -18.54
C PHE A 860 31.50 40.87 -19.59
N ILE A 861 32.47 39.96 -19.73
CA ILE A 861 32.50 38.90 -20.75
C ILE A 861 32.75 37.53 -20.10
N ASP A 862 32.47 36.45 -20.82
CA ASP A 862 32.63 35.06 -20.36
C ASP A 862 33.83 34.31 -20.98
N TYR A 863 34.54 34.94 -21.91
CA TYR A 863 35.76 34.42 -22.55
C TYR A 863 37.00 35.25 -22.18
N THR A 864 38.21 34.72 -22.46
CA THR A 864 39.53 35.27 -22.08
C THR A 864 39.83 35.29 -20.59
N ASP A 865 41.02 35.77 -20.22
CA ASP A 865 41.46 35.99 -18.84
C ASP A 865 40.58 37.01 -18.06
N LYS A 866 39.69 37.74 -18.75
CA LYS A 866 38.73 38.67 -18.15
C LYS A 866 37.37 38.03 -17.81
N THR A 867 37.21 36.73 -18.05
CA THR A 867 35.94 36.01 -17.85
C THR A 867 35.33 36.26 -16.47
N LYS A 868 34.01 36.52 -16.44
CA LYS A 868 33.23 36.62 -15.21
C LYS A 868 32.47 35.33 -14.90
N VAL A 869 32.66 34.27 -15.69
CA VAL A 869 32.12 32.95 -15.39
C VAL A 869 32.58 32.50 -14.00
N ASN A 870 31.70 31.81 -13.27
CA ASN A 870 31.87 31.36 -11.89
C ASN A 870 31.95 32.46 -10.82
N LYS A 871 31.99 33.75 -11.19
CA LYS A 871 31.83 34.84 -10.22
C LYS A 871 30.38 34.95 -9.75
N VAL A 872 30.19 35.49 -8.55
CA VAL A 872 28.87 35.66 -7.93
C VAL A 872 28.52 37.15 -7.87
N TYR A 873 27.37 37.51 -8.42
CA TYR A 873 26.86 38.87 -8.42
C TYR A 873 25.52 38.96 -7.72
N THR A 874 25.27 40.06 -7.04
CA THR A 874 23.93 40.49 -6.67
C THR A 874 23.30 41.22 -7.86
N ILE A 875 22.09 40.82 -8.23
CA ILE A 875 21.40 41.28 -9.44
C ILE A 875 20.08 41.92 -9.01
N ILE A 876 19.91 43.21 -9.30
CA ILE A 876 18.65 43.91 -9.07
C ILE A 876 17.91 43.94 -10.39
N ALA A 877 16.80 43.22 -10.46
CA ALA A 877 16.06 42.99 -11.69
C ALA A 877 14.61 43.43 -11.58
N ASP A 878 14.12 43.97 -12.69
CA ASP A 878 12.70 44.22 -12.95
C ASP A 878 12.21 43.09 -13.86
N GLY A 879 11.54 42.09 -13.27
CA GLY A 879 11.24 40.82 -13.94
C GLY A 879 12.51 40.07 -14.36
N THR A 880 12.76 40.00 -15.67
CA THR A 880 13.98 39.40 -16.25
C THR A 880 15.02 40.45 -16.63
N LYS A 881 14.70 41.75 -16.58
CA LYS A 881 15.63 42.82 -16.95
C LYS A 881 16.56 43.14 -15.77
N ALA A 882 17.85 42.84 -15.88
CA ALA A 882 18.85 43.29 -14.91
C ALA A 882 19.07 44.80 -15.04
N LYS A 883 18.78 45.55 -13.97
CA LYS A 883 19.11 46.98 -13.87
C LYS A 883 20.49 47.18 -13.27
N TYR A 884 20.86 46.36 -12.28
CA TYR A 884 22.16 46.42 -11.62
C TYR A 884 22.73 45.02 -11.43
N ILE A 885 24.03 44.86 -11.68
CA ILE A 885 24.82 43.64 -11.47
C ILE A 885 26.04 44.02 -10.63
N VAL A 886 26.09 43.57 -9.38
CA VAL A 886 27.05 44.09 -8.39
C VAL A 886 27.81 42.98 -7.70
N GLU A 887 29.15 43.01 -7.77
CA GLU A 887 30.03 42.09 -7.06
C GLU A 887 30.20 42.56 -5.62
N ASN A 888 29.36 42.06 -4.70
CA ASN A 888 29.44 42.32 -3.26
C ASN A 888 29.50 41.01 -2.45
N PRO A 889 29.97 41.03 -1.19
CA PRO A 889 30.03 39.84 -0.33
C PRO A 889 28.67 39.24 0.01
N TYR A 890 28.66 37.94 0.35
CA TYR A 890 27.43 37.26 0.74
C TYR A 890 26.98 37.68 2.14
N SER A 891 26.02 38.60 2.18
CA SER A 891 25.56 39.25 3.42
C SER A 891 24.37 38.50 4.01
N LYS A 892 24.54 37.93 5.21
CA LYS A 892 23.48 37.20 5.95
C LYS A 892 23.07 37.93 7.23
N GLU A 893 23.98 38.70 7.80
CA GLU A 893 23.73 39.51 9.00
C GLU A 893 23.00 40.80 8.61
N GLY A 894 22.40 41.47 9.58
CA GLY A 894 21.77 42.75 9.31
C GLY A 894 21.60 43.67 10.50
N VAL A 895 21.49 44.94 10.20
CA VAL A 895 21.16 46.00 11.16
C VAL A 895 20.02 46.85 10.62
N LYS A 896 19.20 47.37 11.51
CA LYS A 896 18.08 48.26 11.17
C LYS A 896 18.02 49.42 12.15
N GLY A 897 17.70 50.61 11.68
CA GLY A 897 17.58 51.80 12.51
C GLY A 897 17.16 53.05 11.71
N GLU A 898 16.95 54.15 12.43
CA GLU A 898 16.57 55.45 11.87
C GLU A 898 17.81 56.28 11.58
N ILE A 899 17.93 56.84 10.36
CA ILE A 899 19.03 57.71 9.96
C ILE A 899 18.98 59.02 10.75
N TYR A 900 20.07 59.39 11.43
CA TYR A 900 20.21 60.70 12.05
C TYR A 900 21.31 61.58 11.43
N GLU A 901 22.20 60.99 10.62
CA GLU A 901 23.26 61.70 9.89
C GLU A 901 23.63 60.93 8.63
N ILE A 902 23.85 61.66 7.53
CA ILE A 902 24.24 61.11 6.22
C ILE A 902 25.56 61.77 5.82
N GLY A 903 26.60 60.97 5.66
CA GLY A 903 27.90 61.38 5.12
C GLY A 903 28.11 60.88 3.68
N THR A 904 29.23 61.28 3.08
CA THR A 904 29.59 60.87 1.71
C THR A 904 29.93 59.39 1.58
N ASP A 905 30.48 58.80 2.64
CA ASP A 905 30.98 57.42 2.71
C ASP A 905 30.35 56.63 3.87
N HIS A 906 29.35 57.19 4.55
CA HIS A 906 28.72 56.54 5.69
C HIS A 906 27.30 57.06 5.99
N ILE A 907 26.53 56.26 6.73
CA ILE A 907 25.21 56.62 7.27
C ILE A 907 25.22 56.29 8.76
N ASN A 908 24.87 57.24 9.62
CA ASN A 908 24.70 56.95 11.04
C ASN A 908 23.23 56.75 11.39
N ILE A 909 22.94 55.65 12.09
CA ILE A 909 21.61 55.25 12.50
C ILE A 909 21.50 55.19 14.03
N LYS A 910 20.32 55.53 14.56
CA LYS A 910 19.93 55.39 15.97
C LYS A 910 18.79 54.38 16.09
N ASP A 911 18.44 54.03 17.33
CA ASP A 911 17.44 53.01 17.65
C ASP A 911 17.75 51.66 16.96
N THR A 912 19.03 51.30 16.98
CA THR A 912 19.56 50.19 16.21
C THR A 912 19.16 48.83 16.78
N ILE A 913 18.58 47.99 15.93
CA ILE A 913 18.38 46.57 16.17
C ILE A 913 19.25 45.75 15.21
N VAL A 914 19.70 44.59 15.67
CA VAL A 914 20.60 43.68 14.96
C VAL A 914 19.91 42.34 14.77
N TYR A 915 20.01 41.79 13.57
CA TYR A 915 19.43 40.50 13.21
C TYR A 915 20.39 39.38 13.61
N HIS A 916 19.88 38.33 14.28
CA HIS A 916 20.63 37.15 14.68
C HIS A 916 20.27 35.96 13.77
N VAL A 917 21.16 35.64 12.81
CA VAL A 917 20.90 34.62 11.78
C VAL A 917 20.52 33.25 12.36
N ALA A 918 21.21 32.77 13.40
CA ALA A 918 20.95 31.42 13.92
C ALA A 918 19.58 31.27 14.62
N ASN A 919 18.98 32.37 15.06
CA ASN A 919 17.72 32.38 15.81
C ASN A 919 16.59 33.04 15.01
N ASN A 920 16.89 33.61 13.84
CA ASN A 920 15.95 34.34 12.98
C ASN A 920 15.18 35.45 13.72
N GLN A 921 15.87 36.21 14.58
CA GLN A 921 15.26 37.23 15.45
C GLN A 921 16.03 38.56 15.42
N TRP A 922 15.31 39.67 15.59
CA TRP A 922 15.88 41.00 15.79
C TRP A 922 16.04 41.28 17.28
N GLN A 923 17.15 41.91 17.66
CA GLN A 923 17.45 42.28 19.05
C GLN A 923 18.10 43.65 19.13
N ASP A 924 17.84 44.36 20.23
CA ASP A 924 18.42 45.69 20.46
C ASP A 924 19.95 45.62 20.53
N LEU A 925 20.63 46.55 19.85
CA LEU A 925 22.09 46.66 19.92
C LEU A 925 22.57 47.00 21.34
N SER A 926 21.84 47.88 22.04
CA SER A 926 22.11 48.28 23.42
C SER A 926 20.90 48.99 24.05
N TYR A 927 20.56 48.65 25.29
CA TYR A 927 19.46 49.29 26.04
C TYR A 927 19.77 50.70 26.57
N THR A 928 21.03 51.13 26.54
CA THR A 928 21.46 52.42 27.10
C THR A 928 21.89 53.42 26.03
N ASN A 929 22.49 52.95 24.93
CA ASN A 929 22.89 53.80 23.81
C ASN A 929 22.93 52.97 22.51
N SER A 930 21.87 53.08 21.71
CA SER A 930 21.68 52.27 20.50
C SER A 930 21.89 53.10 19.22
N TYR A 931 23.15 53.18 18.78
CA TYR A 931 23.52 53.75 17.49
C TYR A 931 24.56 52.90 16.78
N ALA A 932 24.60 52.99 15.45
CA ALA A 932 25.56 52.32 14.59
C ALA A 932 25.95 53.20 13.39
N LYS A 933 27.16 52.98 12.87
CA LYS A 933 27.67 53.61 11.64
C LYS A 933 27.69 52.58 10.51
N ILE A 934 27.03 52.89 9.40
CA ILE A 934 27.02 52.05 8.20
C ILE A 934 28.05 52.64 7.23
N ASN A 935 29.14 51.92 6.96
CA ASN A 935 30.13 52.34 5.98
C ASN A 935 29.61 51.99 4.57
N LEU A 936 29.60 52.98 3.67
CA LEU A 936 29.24 52.81 2.27
C LEU A 936 30.49 52.46 1.46
N LYS A 937 30.37 51.44 0.60
CA LYS A 937 31.39 51.00 -0.35
C LYS A 937 30.95 51.35 -1.77
N ASN A 938 31.89 51.28 -2.72
CA ASN A 938 31.60 51.50 -4.15
C ASN A 938 30.57 50.51 -4.70
N ASN A 939 30.44 49.33 -4.10
CA ASN A 939 29.49 48.28 -4.44
C ASN A 939 28.29 48.20 -3.45
N SER A 940 28.03 49.27 -2.70
CA SER A 940 26.83 49.40 -1.88
C SER A 940 25.65 49.82 -2.73
N ILE A 941 24.49 49.19 -2.51
CA ILE A 941 23.26 49.47 -3.24
C ILE A 941 22.20 49.94 -2.26
N ILE A 942 21.58 51.08 -2.54
CA ILE A 942 20.50 51.65 -1.74
C ILE A 942 19.21 51.58 -2.55
N VAL A 943 18.18 50.96 -2.00
CA VAL A 943 16.87 50.82 -2.66
C VAL A 943 15.81 51.57 -1.86
N LYS A 944 15.17 52.56 -2.49
CA LYS A 944 14.06 53.35 -1.94
C LYS A 944 12.94 53.41 -2.98
N ASN A 945 11.70 53.13 -2.58
CA ASN A 945 10.52 53.21 -3.45
C ASN A 945 10.68 52.48 -4.81
N ASN A 946 11.21 51.26 -4.79
CA ASN A 946 11.43 50.42 -5.98
C ASN A 946 12.38 51.03 -7.01
N GLN A 947 13.28 51.90 -6.57
CA GLN A 947 14.37 52.44 -7.36
C GLN A 947 15.69 52.33 -6.59
N VAL A 948 16.77 52.08 -7.32
CA VAL A 948 18.12 52.22 -6.75
C VAL A 948 18.46 53.70 -6.73
N ILE A 949 18.83 54.20 -5.56
CA ILE A 949 19.10 55.61 -5.29
C ILE A 949 20.56 55.83 -4.85
N THR A 950 21.02 57.07 -4.92
CA THR A 950 22.32 57.49 -4.39
C THR A 950 22.20 58.03 -2.95
N PRO A 951 23.28 58.08 -2.16
CA PRO A 951 23.23 58.51 -0.76
C PRO A 951 22.67 59.92 -0.53
N ASP A 952 22.82 60.83 -1.49
CA ASP A 952 22.28 62.19 -1.47
C ASP A 952 20.74 62.26 -1.59
N GLN A 953 20.10 61.15 -1.97
CA GLN A 953 18.65 61.01 -2.04
C GLN A 953 18.04 60.41 -0.76
N LEU A 954 18.86 60.13 0.25
CA LEU A 954 18.41 59.74 1.59
C LEU A 954 18.06 60.99 2.42
N GLU A 955 17.14 60.81 3.36
CA GLU A 955 16.72 61.87 4.28
C GLU A 955 16.95 61.44 5.73
N THR A 956 17.33 62.39 6.59
CA THR A 956 17.35 62.14 8.04
C THR A 956 15.94 61.81 8.51
N GLY A 957 15.79 60.71 9.24
CA GLY A 957 14.48 60.15 9.63
C GLY A 957 14.06 58.92 8.82
N ASP A 958 14.66 58.67 7.65
CA ASP A 958 14.46 57.42 6.92
C ASP A 958 14.83 56.23 7.82
N VAL A 959 14.03 55.16 7.77
CA VAL A 959 14.41 53.89 8.43
C VAL A 959 14.94 52.92 7.41
N ILE A 960 16.17 52.46 7.65
CA ILE A 960 16.87 51.55 6.76
C ILE A 960 17.08 50.19 7.39
N ARG A 961 17.02 49.16 6.54
CA ARG A 961 17.48 47.81 6.81
C ARG A 961 18.72 47.55 5.98
N VAL A 962 19.79 47.14 6.61
CA VAL A 962 21.10 46.97 5.98
C VAL A 962 21.52 45.51 6.10
N LEU A 963 21.81 44.88 4.96
CA LEU A 963 22.48 43.58 4.92
C LEU A 963 23.99 43.78 5.00
N THR A 964 24.61 43.07 5.92
CA THR A 964 26.03 43.12 6.20
C THR A 964 26.63 41.72 6.38
N THR A 965 27.95 41.65 6.52
CA THR A 965 28.69 40.40 6.77
C THR A 965 29.06 40.21 8.24
N GLU A 966 28.88 41.23 9.07
CA GLU A 966 29.31 41.21 10.47
C GLU A 966 28.12 41.30 11.43
N TYR A 967 28.13 40.44 12.45
CA TYR A 967 27.15 40.49 13.53
C TYR A 967 27.53 41.59 14.53
N LEU A 968 26.86 42.74 14.46
CA LEU A 968 27.31 43.97 15.15
C LEU A 968 27.37 43.85 16.68
N ILE A 969 26.54 43.00 17.30
CA ILE A 969 26.55 42.83 18.76
C ILE A 969 27.82 42.14 19.24
N SER A 970 28.34 41.14 18.51
CA SER A 970 29.62 40.52 18.87
C SER A 970 30.79 41.46 18.60
N LYS A 971 30.74 42.28 17.54
CA LYS A 971 31.74 43.30 17.24
C LYS A 971 31.81 44.38 18.32
N LEU A 972 30.66 44.87 18.79
CA LEU A 972 30.56 45.82 19.89
C LEU A 972 31.13 45.25 21.19
N ALA A 973 30.78 43.99 21.52
CA ALA A 973 31.27 43.34 22.74
C ALA A 973 32.79 43.09 22.73
N SER A 974 33.37 42.82 21.56
CA SER A 974 34.79 42.45 21.43
C SER A 974 35.73 43.62 21.21
N THR A 975 35.32 44.64 20.44
CA THR A 975 36.20 45.74 20.02
C THR A 975 35.71 47.12 20.48
N GLY A 976 34.48 47.22 21.01
CA GLY A 976 33.83 48.50 21.30
C GLY A 976 33.35 49.27 20.06
N ALA A 977 33.60 48.74 18.86
CA ALA A 977 33.24 49.38 17.59
C ALA A 977 31.74 49.22 17.28
N ARG A 978 31.17 50.24 16.64
CA ARG A 978 29.74 50.33 16.27
C ARG A 978 29.51 50.48 14.78
N ASP A 979 30.55 50.27 13.98
CA ASP A 979 30.49 50.37 12.53
C ASP A 979 30.35 49.01 11.85
N VAL A 980 29.63 48.95 10.73
CA VAL A 980 29.51 47.80 9.83
C VAL A 980 29.52 48.25 8.38
N ASP A 981 30.03 47.42 7.48
CA ASP A 981 29.95 47.65 6.04
C ASP A 981 28.54 47.30 5.53
N GLY A 982 27.87 48.24 4.84
CA GLY A 982 26.52 48.03 4.30
C GLY A 982 26.54 47.75 2.81
N TYR A 983 26.13 46.55 2.38
CA TYR A 983 26.19 46.15 0.96
C TYR A 983 24.85 46.28 0.23
N ILE A 984 23.74 45.95 0.91
CA ILE A 984 22.39 46.12 0.39
C ILE A 984 21.60 46.86 1.46
N ILE A 985 21.14 48.06 1.13
CA ILE A 985 20.44 48.98 2.02
C ILE A 985 19.03 49.16 1.48
N LEU A 986 18.03 48.76 2.26
CA LEU A 986 16.62 48.86 1.91
C LEU A 986 16.00 49.95 2.78
N VAL A 987 15.48 51.01 2.16
CA VAL A 987 14.74 52.06 2.86
C VAL A 987 13.30 51.58 3.03
N GLU A 988 12.85 51.44 4.28
CA GLU A 988 11.54 50.86 4.60
C GLU A 988 10.43 51.90 4.76
N ARG A 989 10.76 53.08 5.27
CA ARG A 989 9.82 54.18 5.51
C ARG A 989 10.54 55.51 5.62
#